data_AF-A0A1W9WJ95-F1
#
_entry.id   AF-A0A1W9WJ95-F1
#
_cell.length_a   1.000
_cell.length_b   1.000
_cell.length_c   1.000
_cell.angle_alpha   90.00
_cell.angle_beta   90.00
_cell.angle_gamma   90.00
#
_symmetry.space_group_name_H-M   'P 1'
#
loop_
_entity.id
_entity.type
_entity.pdbx_description
1 polymer ?
#
loop_
_entity_poly.entity_id
_entity_poly.type
_entity_poly.pdbx_seq_one_letter_code
_entity_poly.pdbx_strand_id
1 'polypeptide(L)'
;MVSLSEILKYIKRFLRWWWLIVLCVTMAVAGTYLYTKRQPVIYAAASSVMIGPDLIEDPNPDLRQIPTIISLAENYANMAKRTKIAEAVVKKLDLEMTAGQLQAMINAQVIHSAQLVQIIIFDEHPKRAKVLADAVAEELVAQSPSGLAEAREQEIFIQDQLDYLKAKINELKEELAIQQARLETESTATGLEDARKQITFLQGELLKYQNTFIEFVKESQDTSLNRVQVFEYASVPTTPIEPSMSKNLVIGTVVSGLLALVAIVLLEFFDVTLIWERGESESMWGLPVLGAMGKIPVDKKKLLAQDKLWAPEIDALRNIYGNILLTAIGREIKTLLVTSPSQEEGKSFLAANLAATVATPNVTSAITEMTGAKVILIDANLRNPALHEIFDMPNLMGLTDILTQSDDAAEMMLHQALRPTSINNLLLLTAGRTQLNPASLLNTLKFPKLIEYLKEQADFIVVDSAPILEAVETKAMVTATDGTFLVIVDGRTRSRKAQKALEYFQGTHSENLLGFVFNRVSLPDYQATYAYKLKLRELETPDIQQTALGKLWPFQEAVPSNSNLLTMREVAERLGIKSDLAKRWCQEGRIKAVKKGRNWFVKMGDLDEFVGMYEYRDFTDTSELLKTLVNVDKKRSTSTNGKQRDEIEIDFESDDINIDDLVIR
;
A
#
# COMPACT_ATOMS: atom_id res chain seq x y z
N MET A 1 -17.08 -9.95 16.06
CA MET A 1 -16.13 -10.86 15.39
C MET A 1 -15.86 -10.26 14.02
N VAL A 2 -14.62 -9.84 13.75
CA VAL A 2 -14.22 -9.32 12.43
C VAL A 2 -14.44 -10.43 11.40
N SER A 3 -15.17 -10.15 10.33
CA SER A 3 -15.49 -11.20 9.34
C SER A 3 -14.23 -11.57 8.55
N LEU A 4 -14.12 -12.83 8.11
CA LEU A 4 -12.98 -13.29 7.31
C LEU A 4 -12.79 -12.43 6.03
N SER A 5 -13.90 -11.87 5.52
CA SER A 5 -13.91 -10.98 4.37
C SER A 5 -13.24 -9.63 4.65
N GLU A 6 -13.42 -9.06 5.85
CA GLU A 6 -12.76 -7.82 6.26
C GLU A 6 -11.25 -8.00 6.39
N ILE A 7 -10.81 -9.12 6.94
CA ILE A 7 -9.38 -9.44 7.07
C ILE A 7 -8.73 -9.56 5.69
N LEU A 8 -9.39 -10.21 4.73
CA LEU A 8 -8.91 -10.31 3.35
C LEU A 8 -8.84 -8.94 2.64
N LYS A 9 -9.74 -7.99 2.97
CA LYS A 9 -9.65 -6.60 2.47
C LYS A 9 -8.36 -5.93 2.95
N TYR A 10 -8.02 -6.05 4.24
CA TYR A 10 -6.78 -5.49 4.78
C TYR A 10 -5.52 -6.16 4.19
N ILE A 11 -5.56 -7.48 3.96
CA ILE A 11 -4.44 -8.22 3.37
C ILE A 11 -4.16 -7.77 1.93
N LYS A 12 -5.19 -7.59 1.09
CA LYS A 12 -5.00 -7.08 -0.29
C LYS A 12 -4.43 -5.67 -0.32
N ARG A 13 -4.84 -4.81 0.61
CA ARG A 13 -4.29 -3.45 0.78
C ARG A 13 -2.81 -3.50 1.20
N PHE A 14 -2.48 -4.37 2.15
CA PHE A 14 -1.10 -4.59 2.58
C PHE A 14 -0.20 -5.13 1.45
N LEU A 15 -0.72 -6.07 0.66
CA LEU A 15 -0.04 -6.63 -0.53
C LEU A 15 0.21 -5.61 -1.64
N ARG A 16 -0.46 -4.45 -1.66
CA ARG A 16 -0.17 -3.36 -2.62
C ARG A 16 1.11 -2.60 -2.26
N TRP A 17 1.41 -2.50 -0.97
CA TRP A 17 2.50 -1.67 -0.44
C TRP A 17 3.64 -2.46 0.23
N TRP A 18 3.64 -3.79 0.11
CA TRP A 18 4.68 -4.66 0.71
C TRP A 18 6.11 -4.26 0.33
N TRP A 19 6.30 -3.74 -0.90
CA TRP A 19 7.60 -3.30 -1.40
C TRP A 19 8.16 -2.10 -0.63
N LEU A 20 7.31 -1.24 -0.05
CA LEU A 20 7.75 -0.14 0.81
C LEU A 20 8.37 -0.64 2.12
N ILE A 21 7.83 -1.73 2.68
CA ILE A 21 8.38 -2.32 3.90
C ILE A 21 9.79 -2.84 3.62
N VAL A 22 9.95 -3.57 2.52
CA VAL A 22 11.26 -4.10 2.09
C VAL A 22 12.24 -2.96 1.84
N LEU A 23 11.82 -1.89 1.16
CA LEU A 23 12.66 -0.72 0.91
C LEU A 23 13.08 -0.01 2.21
N CYS A 24 12.15 0.26 3.13
CA CYS A 24 12.45 0.91 4.40
C CYS A 24 13.38 0.07 5.28
N VAL A 25 13.13 -1.24 5.38
CA VAL A 25 13.97 -2.15 6.16
C VAL A 25 15.37 -2.26 5.56
N THR A 26 15.50 -2.39 4.25
CA THR A 26 16.81 -2.47 3.58
C THR A 26 17.62 -1.19 3.75
N MET A 27 16.99 -0.02 3.58
CA MET A 27 17.65 1.28 3.83
C MET A 27 18.06 1.43 5.30
N ALA A 28 17.20 1.05 6.24
CA ALA A 28 17.50 1.13 7.67
C ALA A 28 18.66 0.20 8.06
N VAL A 29 18.64 -1.05 7.62
CA VAL A 29 19.73 -2.02 7.85
C VAL A 29 21.06 -1.49 7.31
N ALA A 30 21.06 -0.97 6.08
CA ALA A 30 22.27 -0.38 5.50
C ALA A 30 22.75 0.85 6.30
N GLY A 31 21.83 1.74 6.69
CA GLY A 31 22.14 2.91 7.51
C GLY A 31 22.70 2.54 8.89
N THR A 32 22.07 1.61 9.60
CA THR A 32 22.51 1.12 10.91
C THR A 32 23.86 0.42 10.82
N TYR A 33 24.12 -0.36 9.77
CA TYR A 33 25.42 -0.97 9.52
C TYR A 33 26.52 0.08 9.34
N LEU A 34 26.29 1.08 8.48
CA LEU A 34 27.23 2.15 8.23
C LEU A 34 27.47 3.02 9.48
N TYR A 35 26.42 3.29 10.25
CA TYR A 35 26.50 4.02 11.51
C TYR A 35 27.32 3.26 12.55
N THR A 36 27.02 1.97 12.75
CA THR A 36 27.72 1.13 13.73
C THR A 36 29.19 0.95 13.36
N LYS A 37 29.52 0.83 12.06
CA LYS A 37 30.90 0.71 11.57
C LYS A 37 31.75 1.97 11.84
N ARG A 38 31.13 3.13 12.04
CA ARG A 38 31.83 4.40 12.32
C ARG A 38 32.06 4.65 13.82
N GLN A 39 31.43 3.88 14.70
CA GLN A 39 31.62 4.06 16.15
C GLN A 39 32.96 3.46 16.60
N PRO A 40 33.63 4.07 17.58
CA PRO A 40 34.85 3.52 18.15
C PRO A 40 34.56 2.16 18.81
N VAL A 41 35.49 1.21 18.63
CA VAL A 41 35.42 -0.10 19.28
C VAL A 41 35.94 0.02 20.71
N ILE A 42 35.17 -0.49 21.67
CA ILE A 42 35.53 -0.46 23.09
C ILE A 42 35.81 -1.89 23.53
N TYR A 43 36.92 -2.07 24.24
CA TYR A 43 37.37 -3.32 24.84
C TYR A 43 37.24 -3.23 26.35
N ALA A 44 36.92 -4.35 26.99
CA ALA A 44 36.87 -4.48 28.44
C ALA A 44 37.98 -5.41 28.92
N ALA A 45 38.84 -4.93 29.81
CA ALA A 45 39.84 -5.76 30.50
C ALA A 45 39.53 -5.78 31.98
N ALA A 46 39.61 -6.95 32.62
CA ALA A 46 39.20 -7.14 33.99
C ALA A 46 40.33 -7.75 34.84
N SER A 47 40.67 -7.12 35.96
CA SER A 47 41.53 -7.70 36.99
C SER A 47 40.71 -8.00 38.24
N SER A 48 41.03 -9.09 38.94
CA SER A 48 40.30 -9.56 40.10
C SER A 48 41.14 -9.39 41.36
N VAL A 49 40.57 -8.75 42.37
CA VAL A 49 41.17 -8.52 43.69
C VAL A 49 40.39 -9.31 44.73
N MET A 50 41.07 -10.10 45.55
CA MET A 50 40.49 -10.90 46.62
C MET A 50 40.59 -10.17 47.96
N ILE A 51 39.57 -10.36 48.80
CA ILE A 51 39.45 -9.72 50.12
C ILE A 51 39.27 -10.80 51.17
N GLY A 52 40.07 -10.73 52.23
CA GLY A 52 40.11 -11.74 53.28
C GLY A 52 40.53 -13.11 52.77
N PRO A 53 41.69 -13.25 52.08
CA PRO A 53 42.11 -14.53 51.50
C PRO A 53 42.24 -15.66 52.52
N ASP A 54 42.50 -15.30 53.78
CA ASP A 54 42.73 -16.24 54.87
C ASP A 54 41.49 -17.09 55.20
N LEU A 55 40.26 -16.65 54.86
CA LEU A 55 39.06 -17.50 55.01
C LEU A 55 39.02 -18.69 54.07
N ILE A 56 39.62 -18.58 52.88
CA ILE A 56 39.64 -19.66 51.89
C ILE A 56 40.77 -20.65 52.22
N GLU A 57 41.84 -20.15 52.84
CA GLU A 57 43.00 -20.94 53.26
C GLU A 57 42.79 -21.63 54.62
N ASP A 58 41.84 -21.15 55.45
CA ASP A 58 41.50 -21.77 56.73
C ASP A 58 40.75 -23.11 56.53
N PRO A 59 41.27 -24.24 57.04
CA PRO A 59 40.57 -25.52 56.98
C PRO A 59 39.24 -25.56 57.76
N ASN A 60 38.96 -24.58 58.62
CA ASN A 60 37.70 -24.47 59.37
C ASN A 60 37.17 -23.02 59.42
N PRO A 61 36.61 -22.51 58.31
CA PRO A 61 36.26 -21.10 58.18
C PRO A 61 35.08 -20.68 59.07
N ASP A 62 35.19 -19.51 59.72
CA ASP A 62 34.09 -18.91 60.47
C ASP A 62 33.07 -18.23 59.53
N LEU A 63 31.97 -18.95 59.27
CA LEU A 63 30.89 -18.50 58.39
C LEU A 63 30.20 -17.20 58.88
N ARG A 64 30.37 -16.81 60.14
CA ARG A 64 29.79 -15.56 60.68
C ARG A 64 30.46 -14.30 60.12
N GLN A 65 31.64 -14.46 59.52
CA GLN A 65 32.45 -13.35 59.01
C GLN A 65 32.16 -13.01 57.54
N ILE A 66 31.44 -13.89 56.81
CA ILE A 66 31.09 -13.69 55.39
C ILE A 66 30.38 -12.34 55.12
N PRO A 67 29.38 -11.89 55.91
CA PRO A 67 28.72 -10.60 55.67
C PRO A 67 29.68 -9.41 55.81
N THR A 68 30.64 -9.49 56.72
CA THR A 68 31.66 -8.47 56.93
C THR A 68 32.58 -8.37 55.70
N ILE A 69 33.01 -9.51 55.15
CA ILE A 69 33.85 -9.56 53.95
C ILE A 69 33.12 -9.00 52.73
N ILE A 70 31.83 -9.31 52.56
CA ILE A 70 31.02 -8.74 51.47
C ILE A 70 30.93 -7.21 51.61
N SER A 71 30.69 -6.72 52.83
CA SER A 71 30.65 -5.28 53.10
C SER A 71 31.99 -4.60 52.83
N LEU A 72 33.11 -5.25 53.19
CA LEU A 72 34.45 -4.79 52.85
C LEU A 72 34.66 -4.78 51.33
N ALA A 73 34.21 -5.81 50.61
CA ALA A 73 34.27 -5.87 49.15
C ALA A 73 33.53 -4.74 48.46
N GLU A 74 32.35 -4.37 48.96
CA GLU A 74 31.62 -3.20 48.45
C GLU A 74 32.39 -1.89 48.72
N ASN A 75 33.01 -1.76 49.90
CA ASN A 75 33.82 -0.59 50.24
C ASN A 75 35.06 -0.48 49.35
N TYR A 76 35.78 -1.59 49.12
CA TYR A 76 36.94 -1.64 48.22
C TYR A 76 36.56 -1.41 46.76
N ALA A 77 35.44 -1.95 46.28
CA ALA A 77 34.92 -1.67 44.94
C ALA A 77 34.60 -0.18 44.76
N ASN A 78 34.03 0.47 45.78
CA ASN A 78 33.79 1.91 45.76
C ASN A 78 35.09 2.72 45.88
N MET A 79 36.08 2.23 46.63
CA MET A 79 37.40 2.84 46.75
C MET A 79 38.15 2.82 45.42
N ALA A 80 38.11 1.71 44.68
CA ALA A 80 38.69 1.56 43.34
C ALA A 80 38.20 2.63 42.34
N LYS A 81 36.96 3.11 42.51
CA LYS A 81 36.35 4.18 41.70
C LYS A 81 36.69 5.60 42.17
N ARG A 82 37.49 5.79 43.22
CA ARG A 82 37.83 7.11 43.75
C ARG A 82 38.95 7.77 42.94
N THR A 83 38.86 9.09 42.81
CA THR A 83 39.83 9.92 42.08
C THR A 83 41.26 9.76 42.60
N LYS A 84 41.45 9.55 43.92
CA LYS A 84 42.78 9.34 44.52
C LYS A 84 43.53 8.14 43.96
N ILE A 85 42.83 7.03 43.68
CA ILE A 85 43.44 5.85 43.05
C ILE A 85 43.74 6.14 41.58
N ALA A 86 42.81 6.78 40.87
CA ALA A 86 43.03 7.18 39.48
C ALA A 86 44.22 8.16 39.32
N GLU A 87 44.37 9.13 40.22
CA GLU A 87 45.51 10.06 40.24
C GLU A 87 46.84 9.35 40.46
N ALA A 88 46.88 8.40 41.40
CA ALA A 88 48.07 7.61 41.67
C ALA A 88 48.47 6.76 40.46
N VAL A 89 47.51 6.13 39.78
CA VAL A 89 47.75 5.34 38.55
C VAL A 89 48.22 6.23 37.40
N VAL A 90 47.57 7.38 37.16
CA VAL A 90 47.98 8.35 36.12
C VAL A 90 49.42 8.82 36.36
N LYS A 91 49.78 9.11 37.61
CA LYS A 91 51.12 9.54 38.00
C LYS A 91 52.16 8.41 37.89
N LYS A 92 51.79 7.19 38.28
CA LYS A 92 52.68 6.01 38.26
C LYS A 92 53.03 5.58 36.83
N LEU A 93 52.07 5.70 35.91
CA LEU A 93 52.20 5.29 34.51
C LEU A 93 52.52 6.43 33.54
N ASP A 94 52.66 7.66 34.03
CA ASP A 94 52.92 8.87 33.23
C ASP A 94 51.94 9.03 32.04
N LEU A 95 50.63 8.93 32.33
CA LEU A 95 49.60 8.95 31.30
C LEU A 95 49.25 10.37 30.86
N GLU A 96 49.03 10.57 29.56
CA GLU A 96 48.57 11.86 29.00
C GLU A 96 47.11 12.22 29.34
N MET A 97 46.39 11.34 30.05
CA MET A 97 44.98 11.53 30.42
C MET A 97 44.82 12.04 31.85
N THR A 98 43.72 12.74 32.11
CA THR A 98 43.37 13.20 33.46
C THR A 98 42.82 12.07 34.33
N ALA A 99 42.94 12.20 35.65
CA ALA A 99 42.38 11.24 36.61
C ALA A 99 40.85 11.08 36.48
N GLY A 100 40.13 12.15 36.12
CA GLY A 100 38.68 12.09 35.87
C GLY A 100 38.32 11.27 34.62
N GLN A 101 39.15 11.31 33.57
CA GLN A 101 38.96 10.46 32.39
C GLN A 101 39.19 8.98 32.73
N LEU A 102 40.26 8.66 33.46
CA LEU A 102 40.51 7.29 33.93
C LEU A 102 39.38 6.81 34.85
N GLN A 103 38.90 7.66 35.77
CA GLN A 103 37.79 7.32 36.67
C GLN A 103 36.51 6.93 35.91
N ALA A 104 36.20 7.62 34.81
CA ALA A 104 35.03 7.29 33.97
C ALA A 104 35.18 5.94 33.25
N MET A 105 36.42 5.47 33.05
CA MET A 105 36.72 4.18 32.42
C MET A 105 36.69 3.01 33.43
N ILE A 106 36.79 3.31 34.74
CA ILE A 106 36.80 2.31 35.82
C ILE A 106 35.37 1.91 36.18
N ASN A 107 35.08 0.62 36.03
CA ASN A 107 33.99 -0.03 36.73
C ASN A 107 34.56 -1.04 37.74
N ALA A 108 33.90 -1.21 38.87
CA ALA A 108 34.26 -2.19 39.88
C ALA A 108 32.99 -2.85 40.39
N GLN A 109 32.98 -4.18 40.39
CA GLN A 109 31.82 -5.00 40.73
C GLN A 109 32.25 -6.11 41.69
N VAL A 110 31.41 -6.39 42.70
CA VAL A 110 31.66 -7.44 43.67
C VAL A 110 31.05 -8.76 43.17
N ILE A 111 31.85 -9.81 43.14
CA ILE A 111 31.38 -11.18 42.91
C ILE A 111 31.08 -11.78 44.28
N HIS A 112 29.84 -11.59 44.75
CA HIS A 112 29.41 -11.98 46.10
C HIS A 112 29.69 -13.45 46.45
N SER A 113 29.66 -14.34 45.46
CA SER A 113 29.93 -15.77 45.65
C SER A 113 31.41 -16.13 45.75
N ALA A 114 32.33 -15.23 45.37
CA ALA A 114 33.76 -15.53 45.24
C ALA A 114 34.67 -14.64 46.10
N GLN A 115 34.12 -13.69 46.86
CA GLN A 115 34.90 -12.70 47.64
C GLN A 115 35.91 -11.91 46.77
N LEU A 116 35.55 -11.73 45.49
CA LEU A 116 36.36 -11.01 44.51
C LEU A 116 35.72 -9.67 44.20
N VAL A 117 36.55 -8.63 44.09
CA VAL A 117 36.23 -7.37 43.45
C VAL A 117 36.85 -7.39 42.07
N GLN A 118 36.01 -7.36 41.04
CA GLN A 118 36.45 -7.28 39.66
C GLN A 118 36.52 -5.82 39.22
N ILE A 119 37.71 -5.38 38.83
CA ILE A 119 38.00 -4.05 38.31
C ILE A 119 38.03 -4.15 36.79
N ILE A 120 37.07 -3.53 36.12
CA ILE A 120 36.87 -3.57 34.67
C ILE A 120 37.20 -2.19 34.10
N ILE A 121 38.15 -2.13 33.17
CA ILE A 121 38.49 -0.92 32.41
C ILE A 121 37.91 -1.02 31.00
N PHE A 122 37.17 0.02 30.59
CA PHE A 122 36.68 0.19 29.23
C PHE A 122 37.58 1.15 28.44
N ASP A 123 38.20 0.66 27.37
CA ASP A 123 39.15 1.45 26.56
C ASP A 123 39.10 1.06 25.08
N GLU A 124 39.42 1.99 24.18
CA GLU A 124 39.56 1.72 22.74
C GLU A 124 40.78 0.84 22.41
N HIS A 125 41.79 0.81 23.28
CA HIS A 125 43.01 0.06 23.09
C HIS A 125 43.09 -1.13 24.06
N PRO A 126 43.09 -2.39 23.56
CA PRO A 126 43.00 -3.58 24.41
C PRO A 126 44.24 -3.75 25.32
N LYS A 127 45.43 -3.35 24.85
CA LYS A 127 46.65 -3.38 25.67
C LYS A 127 46.62 -2.35 26.78
N ARG A 128 46.11 -1.15 26.50
CA ARG A 128 45.99 -0.07 27.50
C ARG A 128 44.97 -0.44 28.57
N ALA A 129 43.80 -0.97 28.18
CA ALA A 129 42.79 -1.49 29.11
C ALA A 129 43.39 -2.47 30.12
N LYS A 130 44.18 -3.43 29.63
CA LYS A 130 44.84 -4.46 30.46
C LYS A 130 45.81 -3.84 31.47
N VAL A 131 46.71 -2.97 31.00
CA VAL A 131 47.69 -2.29 31.86
C VAL A 131 47.00 -1.41 32.91
N LEU A 132 45.95 -0.70 32.53
CA LEU A 132 45.18 0.13 33.46
C LEU A 132 44.43 -0.70 34.49
N ALA A 133 43.83 -1.83 34.09
CA ALA A 133 43.11 -2.70 35.02
C ALA A 133 44.06 -3.30 36.07
N ASP A 134 45.23 -3.77 35.64
CA ASP A 134 46.29 -4.28 36.51
C ASP A 134 46.81 -3.18 37.46
N ALA A 135 47.08 -1.99 36.93
CA ALA A 135 47.62 -0.88 37.73
C ALA A 135 46.61 -0.36 38.77
N VAL A 136 45.32 -0.30 38.45
CA VAL A 136 44.26 0.06 39.40
C VAL A 136 44.12 -1.02 40.49
N ALA A 137 44.22 -2.29 40.13
CA ALA A 137 44.20 -3.38 41.10
C ALA A 137 45.40 -3.31 42.07
N GLU A 138 46.61 -3.13 41.54
CA GLU A 138 47.82 -2.97 42.36
C GLU A 138 47.73 -1.75 43.29
N GLU A 139 47.25 -0.61 42.77
CA GLU A 139 47.15 0.62 43.54
C GLU A 139 46.08 0.53 44.62
N LEU A 140 44.98 -0.20 44.37
CA LEU A 140 43.97 -0.51 45.38
C LEU A 140 44.57 -1.34 46.53
N VAL A 141 45.42 -2.32 46.23
CA VAL A 141 46.13 -3.10 47.25
C VAL A 141 47.13 -2.20 47.99
N ALA A 142 47.89 -1.38 47.29
CA ALA A 142 48.92 -0.52 47.88
C ALA A 142 48.34 0.55 48.82
N GLN A 143 47.16 1.09 48.53
CA GLN A 143 46.47 2.07 49.38
C GLN A 143 45.49 1.43 50.38
N SER A 144 45.38 0.11 50.43
CA SER A 144 44.55 -0.57 51.41
C SER A 144 45.12 -0.37 52.83
N PRO A 145 44.28 -0.28 53.88
CA PRO A 145 44.72 -0.18 55.28
C PRO A 145 45.62 -1.34 55.75
N SER A 146 45.64 -2.45 55.01
CA SER A 146 46.46 -3.63 55.26
C SER A 146 47.78 -3.64 54.46
N GLY A 147 48.28 -2.46 54.08
CA GLY A 147 49.56 -2.33 53.39
C GLY A 147 50.67 -3.16 54.05
N LEU A 148 51.42 -3.90 53.22
CA LEU A 148 52.39 -4.93 53.61
C LEU A 148 53.44 -4.50 54.65
N ALA A 149 53.66 -3.20 54.85
CA ALA A 149 54.61 -2.68 55.83
C ALA A 149 53.97 -2.52 57.23
N GLU A 150 52.85 -1.80 57.34
CA GLU A 150 52.19 -1.52 58.62
C GLU A 150 51.53 -2.79 59.21
N ALA A 151 50.93 -3.62 58.36
CA ALA A 151 50.33 -4.89 58.79
C ALA A 151 51.38 -5.88 59.32
N ARG A 152 52.57 -5.91 58.71
CA ARG A 152 53.66 -6.81 59.13
C ARG A 152 54.29 -6.36 60.45
N GLU A 153 54.44 -5.07 60.69
CA GLU A 153 54.91 -4.54 61.98
C GLU A 153 53.90 -4.82 63.10
N GLN A 154 52.60 -4.66 62.83
CA GLN A 154 51.55 -5.00 63.79
C GLN A 154 51.48 -6.50 64.09
N GLU A 155 51.62 -7.35 63.07
CA GLU A 155 51.62 -8.82 63.24
C GLU A 155 52.80 -9.28 64.13
N ILE A 156 54.01 -8.75 63.88
CA ILE A 156 55.18 -9.04 64.70
C ILE A 156 54.93 -8.60 66.16
N PHE A 157 54.39 -7.40 66.36
CA PHE A 157 54.08 -6.89 67.70
C PHE A 157 53.07 -7.77 68.44
N ILE A 158 51.97 -8.16 67.79
CA ILE A 158 50.94 -9.01 68.39
C ILE A 158 51.53 -10.38 68.74
N GLN A 159 52.36 -10.95 67.86
CA GLN A 159 52.98 -12.24 68.10
C GLN A 159 53.94 -12.21 69.30
N ASP A 160 54.75 -11.17 69.42
CA ASP A 160 55.64 -10.96 70.57
C ASP A 160 54.85 -10.84 71.89
N GLN A 161 53.70 -10.15 71.88
CA GLN A 161 52.81 -10.06 73.05
C GLN A 161 52.18 -11.42 73.40
N LEU A 162 51.75 -12.20 72.41
CA LEU A 162 51.18 -13.52 72.63
C LEU A 162 52.21 -14.47 73.26
N ASP A 163 53.46 -14.44 72.80
CA ASP A 163 54.52 -15.27 73.36
C ASP A 163 54.91 -14.85 74.78
N TYR A 164 54.95 -13.55 75.06
CA TYR A 164 55.11 -13.02 76.42
C TYR A 164 53.98 -13.49 77.36
N LEU A 165 52.72 -13.37 76.92
CA LEU A 165 51.55 -13.77 77.70
C LEU A 165 51.54 -15.29 77.96
N LYS A 166 51.87 -16.11 76.95
CA LYS A 166 52.01 -17.57 77.13
C LYS A 166 53.07 -17.91 78.18
N ALA A 167 54.23 -17.26 78.14
CA ALA A 167 55.29 -17.49 79.12
C ALA A 167 54.82 -17.14 80.54
N LYS A 168 54.15 -15.99 80.71
CA LYS A 168 53.62 -15.56 82.01
C LYS A 168 52.50 -16.46 82.54
N ILE A 169 51.62 -16.94 81.66
CA ILE A 169 50.57 -17.92 82.02
C ILE A 169 51.19 -19.23 82.51
N ASN A 170 52.25 -19.72 81.85
CA ASN A 170 52.92 -20.95 82.25
C ASN A 170 53.65 -20.79 83.59
N GLU A 171 54.35 -19.67 83.79
CA GLU A 171 55.01 -19.32 85.06
C GLU A 171 54.00 -19.28 86.22
N LEU A 172 52.87 -18.58 86.05
CA LEU A 172 51.82 -18.50 87.07
C LEU A 172 51.18 -19.87 87.36
N LYS A 173 51.02 -20.73 86.35
CA LYS A 173 50.51 -22.10 86.55
C LYS A 173 51.47 -22.95 87.38
N GLU A 174 52.77 -22.82 87.16
CA GLU A 174 53.80 -23.53 87.93
C GLU A 174 53.82 -23.04 89.38
N GLU A 175 53.78 -21.72 89.62
CA GLU A 175 53.71 -21.15 90.97
C GLU A 175 52.45 -21.60 91.72
N LEU A 176 51.31 -21.64 91.04
CA LEU A 176 50.04 -22.08 91.60
C LEU A 176 50.09 -23.57 91.98
N ALA A 177 50.72 -24.41 91.16
CA ALA A 177 50.94 -25.83 91.47
C ALA A 177 51.83 -26.02 92.72
N ILE A 178 52.88 -25.19 92.87
CA ILE A 178 53.75 -25.21 94.07
C ILE A 178 52.97 -24.82 95.32
N GLN A 179 52.15 -23.76 95.27
CA GLN A 179 51.35 -23.33 96.42
C GLN A 179 50.24 -24.33 96.77
N GLN A 180 49.64 -24.99 95.77
CA GLN A 180 48.69 -26.08 96.00
C GLN A 180 49.34 -27.27 96.69
N ALA A 181 50.53 -27.69 96.25
CA ALA A 181 51.28 -28.76 96.91
C ALA A 181 51.66 -28.40 98.36
N ARG A 182 52.04 -27.14 98.61
CA ARG A 182 52.32 -26.64 99.96
C ARG A 182 51.09 -26.75 100.87
N LEU A 183 49.90 -26.45 100.33
CA LEU A 183 48.63 -26.52 101.06
C LEU A 183 48.27 -27.94 101.52
N GLU A 184 48.72 -28.97 100.79
CA GLU A 184 48.54 -30.37 101.19
C GLU A 184 49.47 -30.81 102.33
N THR A 185 50.61 -30.14 102.50
CA THR A 185 51.63 -30.48 103.52
C THR A 185 51.55 -29.65 104.82
N GLU A 186 50.85 -28.53 104.82
CA GLU A 186 50.86 -27.56 105.92
C GLU A 186 49.85 -27.93 107.03
N SER A 187 50.33 -28.11 108.27
CA SER A 187 49.49 -28.53 109.42
C SER A 187 48.99 -27.37 110.29
N THR A 188 49.43 -26.15 110.03
CA THR A 188 49.17 -24.96 110.87
C THR A 188 47.99 -24.15 110.33
N ALA A 189 47.00 -23.83 111.16
CA ALA A 189 45.80 -23.09 110.75
C ALA A 189 46.12 -21.72 110.08
N THR A 190 47.13 -21.00 110.59
CA THR A 190 47.57 -19.71 110.02
C THR A 190 48.27 -19.88 108.66
N GLY A 191 49.13 -20.91 108.51
CA GLY A 191 49.81 -21.19 107.24
C GLY A 191 48.86 -21.65 106.13
N LEU A 192 47.79 -22.38 106.50
CA LEU A 192 46.73 -22.77 105.58
C LEU A 192 45.91 -21.58 105.07
N GLU A 193 45.65 -20.57 105.92
CA GLU A 193 44.93 -19.36 105.51
C GLU A 193 45.75 -18.50 104.54
N ASP A 194 47.05 -18.32 104.82
CA ASP A 194 47.95 -17.54 103.98
C ASP A 194 48.17 -18.20 102.61
N ALA A 195 48.36 -19.53 102.57
CA ALA A 195 48.45 -20.28 101.31
C ALA A 195 47.16 -20.18 100.48
N ARG A 196 45.98 -20.21 101.11
CA ARG A 196 44.68 -20.01 100.42
C ARG A 196 44.56 -18.62 99.81
N LYS A 197 44.99 -17.57 100.53
CA LYS A 197 45.01 -16.18 100.02
C LYS A 197 45.93 -16.06 98.81
N GLN A 198 47.12 -16.65 98.86
CA GLN A 198 48.08 -16.66 97.74
C GLN A 198 47.55 -17.41 96.53
N ILE A 199 46.96 -18.59 96.71
CA ILE A 199 46.34 -19.34 95.60
C ILE A 199 45.22 -18.53 94.95
N THR A 200 44.35 -17.90 95.75
CA THR A 200 43.24 -17.10 95.22
C THR A 200 43.77 -15.88 94.44
N PHE A 201 44.84 -15.25 94.93
CA PHE A 201 45.52 -14.16 94.24
C PHE A 201 46.12 -14.62 92.89
N LEU A 202 46.89 -15.71 92.88
CA LEU A 202 47.49 -16.29 91.67
C LEU A 202 46.44 -16.76 90.67
N GLN A 203 45.31 -17.32 91.13
CA GLN A 203 44.17 -17.66 90.28
C GLN A 203 43.56 -16.42 89.62
N GLY A 204 43.44 -15.31 90.35
CA GLY A 204 42.98 -14.03 89.82
C GLY A 204 43.91 -13.47 88.74
N GLU A 205 45.23 -13.50 88.97
CA GLU A 205 46.21 -13.08 87.97
C GLU A 205 46.22 -14.00 86.74
N LEU A 206 46.15 -15.32 86.94
CA LEU A 206 46.10 -16.28 85.85
C LEU A 206 44.88 -16.03 84.94
N LEU A 207 43.69 -15.84 85.52
CA LEU A 207 42.48 -15.54 84.76
C LEU A 207 42.60 -14.21 84.00
N LYS A 208 43.20 -13.19 84.62
CA LYS A 208 43.48 -11.92 83.94
C LYS A 208 44.35 -12.12 82.71
N TYR A 209 45.50 -12.78 82.84
CA TYR A 209 46.40 -13.02 81.70
C TYR A 209 45.79 -13.95 80.65
N GLN A 210 45.01 -14.96 81.05
CA GLN A 210 44.28 -15.83 80.11
C GLN A 210 43.24 -15.06 79.30
N ASN A 211 42.48 -14.16 79.93
CA ASN A 211 41.50 -13.34 79.22
C ASN A 211 42.18 -12.36 78.26
N THR A 212 43.26 -11.71 78.69
CA THR A 212 44.06 -10.85 77.80
C THR A 212 44.66 -11.65 76.64
N PHE A 213 45.14 -12.87 76.88
CA PHE A 213 45.61 -13.76 75.81
C PHE A 213 44.51 -14.09 74.80
N ILE A 214 43.30 -14.43 75.28
CA ILE A 214 42.14 -14.67 74.41
C ILE A 214 41.77 -13.42 73.60
N GLU A 215 41.84 -12.24 74.22
CA GLU A 215 41.57 -10.95 73.56
C GLU A 215 42.58 -10.66 72.44
N PHE A 216 43.88 -10.81 72.69
CA PHE A 216 44.92 -10.66 71.66
C PHE A 216 44.84 -11.72 70.56
N VAL A 217 44.49 -12.97 70.89
CA VAL A 217 44.24 -14.01 69.88
C VAL A 217 43.06 -13.62 69.00
N LYS A 218 41.99 -13.05 69.58
CA LYS A 218 40.83 -12.58 68.81
C LYS A 218 41.19 -11.39 67.91
N GLU A 219 41.98 -10.43 68.40
CA GLU A 219 42.43 -9.27 67.62
C GLU A 219 43.36 -9.67 66.45
N SER A 220 44.18 -10.70 66.63
CA SER A 220 44.98 -11.30 65.55
C SER A 220 44.11 -11.90 64.42
N GLN A 221 42.95 -12.46 64.76
CA GLN A 221 42.01 -13.04 63.80
C GLN A 221 41.16 -11.99 63.08
N ASP A 222 40.85 -10.85 63.73
CA ASP A 222 40.08 -9.78 63.09
C ASP A 222 40.91 -9.00 62.05
N THR A 223 42.24 -9.00 62.19
CA THR A 223 43.18 -8.30 61.27
C THR A 223 43.34 -9.01 59.92
N SER A 224 43.14 -10.34 59.85
CA SER A 224 43.22 -11.12 58.60
C SER A 224 42.04 -10.86 57.65
N LEU A 225 40.89 -10.41 58.19
CA LEU A 225 39.67 -10.18 57.40
C LEU A 225 39.78 -8.99 56.44
N ASN A 226 40.57 -7.99 56.81
CA ASN A 226 40.74 -6.76 56.03
C ASN A 226 41.99 -6.78 55.14
N ARG A 227 42.47 -7.97 54.77
CA ARG A 227 43.60 -8.15 53.87
C ARG A 227 43.14 -8.18 52.41
N VAL A 228 43.83 -7.46 51.55
CA VAL A 228 43.50 -7.38 50.12
C VAL A 228 44.70 -7.83 49.29
N GLN A 229 44.46 -8.69 48.30
CA GLN A 229 45.51 -9.13 47.38
C GLN A 229 44.99 -9.27 45.95
N VAL A 230 45.88 -9.09 44.97
CA VAL A 230 45.54 -9.35 43.56
C VAL A 230 45.41 -10.86 43.37
N PHE A 231 44.23 -11.32 42.95
CA PHE A 231 43.97 -12.73 42.68
C PHE A 231 44.30 -13.09 41.23
N GLU A 232 43.85 -12.26 40.29
CA GLU A 232 44.06 -12.48 38.86
C GLU A 232 44.35 -11.17 38.14
N TYR A 233 45.44 -11.14 37.36
CA TYR A 233 45.77 -10.04 36.46
C TYR A 233 44.93 -10.09 35.19
N ALA A 234 44.65 -8.93 34.62
CA ALA A 234 43.86 -8.81 33.41
C ALA A 234 44.52 -9.49 32.22
N SER A 235 43.71 -10.14 31.38
CA SER A 235 44.13 -10.61 30.06
C SER A 235 43.87 -9.54 29.00
N VAL A 236 44.60 -9.60 27.87
CA VAL A 236 44.38 -8.67 26.76
C VAL A 236 43.10 -9.09 26.03
N PRO A 237 42.04 -8.27 26.01
CA PRO A 237 40.79 -8.65 25.36
C PRO A 237 40.97 -8.76 23.84
N THR A 238 40.52 -9.88 23.28
CA THR A 238 40.62 -10.16 21.83
C THR A 238 39.40 -9.69 21.04
N THR A 239 38.27 -9.49 21.71
CA THR A 239 37.01 -9.07 21.09
C THR A 239 36.47 -7.80 21.74
N PRO A 240 35.98 -6.83 20.94
CA PRO A 240 35.34 -5.63 21.49
C PRO A 240 33.97 -5.97 22.09
N ILE A 241 33.60 -5.26 23.15
CA ILE A 241 32.28 -5.38 23.79
C ILE A 241 31.25 -4.42 23.17
N GLU A 242 31.72 -3.28 22.66
CA GLU A 242 30.92 -2.30 21.92
C GLU A 242 31.61 -1.87 20.62
N PRO A 243 30.82 -1.51 19.58
CA PRO A 243 29.37 -1.62 19.50
C PRO A 243 28.89 -3.02 19.12
N SER A 244 27.80 -3.50 19.73
CA SER A 244 27.22 -4.80 19.40
C SER A 244 26.38 -4.73 18.11
N MET A 245 26.97 -5.15 16.99
CA MET A 245 26.35 -5.08 15.67
C MET A 245 24.98 -5.76 15.61
N SER A 246 24.82 -6.91 16.24
CA SER A 246 23.55 -7.65 16.27
C SER A 246 22.43 -6.88 16.99
N LYS A 247 22.71 -6.29 18.16
CA LYS A 247 21.68 -5.53 18.92
C LYS A 247 21.25 -4.29 18.16
N ASN A 248 22.21 -3.54 17.60
CA ASN A 248 21.91 -2.33 16.82
C ASN A 248 21.07 -2.66 15.59
N LEU A 249 21.41 -3.73 14.86
CA LEU A 249 20.68 -4.17 13.67
C LEU A 249 19.23 -4.57 13.99
N VAL A 250 19.03 -5.29 15.10
CA VAL A 250 17.68 -5.69 15.56
C VAL A 250 16.84 -4.45 15.88
N ILE A 251 17.40 -3.51 16.66
CA ILE A 251 16.70 -2.27 17.01
C ILE A 251 16.35 -1.47 15.75
N GLY A 252 17.32 -1.28 14.84
CA GLY A 252 17.09 -0.56 13.59
C GLY A 252 16.01 -1.19 12.71
N THR A 253 16.01 -2.53 12.61
CA THR A 253 15.01 -3.29 11.84
C THR A 253 13.62 -3.12 12.45
N VAL A 254 13.46 -3.29 13.77
CA VAL A 254 12.17 -3.17 14.46
C VAL A 254 11.60 -1.75 14.30
N VAL A 255 12.41 -0.72 14.54
CA VAL A 255 11.97 0.67 14.41
C VAL A 255 11.55 0.99 12.97
N SER A 256 12.33 0.54 11.98
CA SER A 256 11.99 0.77 10.56
C SER A 256 10.72 0.03 10.11
N GLY A 257 10.48 -1.19 10.61
CA GLY A 257 9.26 -1.95 10.33
C GLY A 257 8.00 -1.25 10.88
N LEU A 258 8.09 -0.72 12.11
CA LEU A 258 7.00 0.05 12.72
C LEU A 258 6.71 1.33 11.93
N LEU A 259 7.75 2.09 11.55
CA LEU A 259 7.59 3.29 10.73
C LEU A 259 6.99 2.98 9.35
N ALA A 260 7.41 1.88 8.70
CA ALA A 260 6.84 1.45 7.43
C ALA A 260 5.35 1.11 7.56
N LEU A 261 4.95 0.45 8.64
CA LEU A 261 3.54 0.13 8.90
C LEU A 261 2.69 1.40 9.08
N VAL A 262 3.19 2.38 9.84
CA VAL A 262 2.53 3.69 9.98
C VAL A 262 2.42 4.39 8.63
N ALA A 263 3.47 4.39 7.82
CA ALA A 263 3.45 4.99 6.49
C ALA A 263 2.42 4.33 5.56
N ILE A 264 2.29 2.99 5.60
CA ILE A 264 1.26 2.27 4.83
C ILE A 264 -0.14 2.67 5.25
N VAL A 265 -0.41 2.74 6.56
CA VAL A 265 -1.72 3.17 7.09
C VAL A 265 -2.02 4.61 6.66
N LEU A 266 -1.03 5.50 6.70
CA LEU A 266 -1.19 6.88 6.24
C LEU A 266 -1.47 6.97 4.74
N LEU A 267 -0.71 6.23 3.91
CA LEU A 267 -0.93 6.20 2.46
C LEU A 267 -2.34 5.68 2.13
N GLU A 268 -2.80 4.66 2.84
CA GLU A 268 -4.15 4.13 2.70
C GLU A 268 -5.22 5.14 3.15
N PHE A 269 -4.98 5.86 4.25
CA PHE A 269 -5.86 6.93 4.72
C PHE A 269 -6.05 8.04 3.68
N PHE A 270 -5.02 8.31 2.87
CA PHE A 270 -5.11 9.27 1.77
C PHE A 270 -5.68 8.69 0.46
N ASP A 271 -5.73 7.37 0.29
CA ASP A 271 -6.24 6.70 -0.93
C ASP A 271 -7.75 6.38 -0.83
N VAL A 272 -8.59 7.41 -0.75
CA VAL A 272 -10.06 7.27 -0.74
C VAL A 272 -10.61 7.15 -2.16
N THR A 273 -10.26 6.07 -2.85
CA THR A 273 -10.88 5.70 -4.13
C THR A 273 -12.17 4.91 -3.91
N LEU A 274 -13.14 5.10 -4.81
CA LEU A 274 -14.36 4.31 -4.84
C LEU A 274 -14.04 2.91 -5.37
N ILE A 275 -14.47 1.90 -4.62
CA ILE A 275 -14.34 0.49 -4.97
C ILE A 275 -15.75 -0.08 -5.06
N TRP A 276 -16.02 -0.83 -6.12
CA TRP A 276 -17.29 -1.53 -6.25
C TRP A 276 -17.32 -2.74 -5.30
N GLU A 277 -18.16 -2.67 -4.26
CA GLU A 277 -18.35 -3.78 -3.30
C GLU A 277 -19.60 -4.59 -3.67
N ARG A 278 -19.43 -5.91 -3.90
CA ARG A 278 -20.54 -6.84 -4.23
C ARG A 278 -21.55 -6.88 -3.08
N GLY A 279 -22.83 -6.63 -3.38
CA GLY A 279 -23.96 -7.00 -2.52
C GLY A 279 -24.36 -5.99 -1.43
N GLU A 280 -23.58 -4.95 -1.16
CA GLU A 280 -23.93 -3.96 -0.11
C GLU A 280 -24.19 -2.53 -0.63
N SER A 281 -23.66 -2.15 -1.80
CA SER A 281 -23.94 -0.83 -2.37
C SER A 281 -25.00 -0.93 -3.46
N GLU A 282 -26.24 -1.26 -3.07
CA GLU A 282 -27.41 -0.99 -3.92
C GLU A 282 -27.58 0.53 -4.13
N SER A 283 -27.09 1.33 -3.16
CA SER A 283 -26.99 2.77 -3.29
C SER A 283 -25.64 3.31 -2.81
N MET A 284 -25.19 4.40 -3.42
CA MET A 284 -24.11 5.26 -2.95
C MET A 284 -24.68 6.65 -2.72
N TRP A 285 -24.47 7.21 -1.53
CA TRP A 285 -25.01 8.54 -1.16
C TRP A 285 -26.52 8.70 -1.42
N GLY A 286 -27.29 7.63 -1.20
CA GLY A 286 -28.75 7.64 -1.40
C GLY A 286 -29.22 7.49 -2.85
N LEU A 287 -28.31 7.34 -3.81
CA LEU A 287 -28.63 7.11 -5.23
C LEU A 287 -28.24 5.69 -5.65
N PRO A 288 -29.00 5.06 -6.56
CA PRO A 288 -28.76 3.67 -6.91
C PRO A 288 -27.47 3.48 -7.72
N VAL A 289 -26.84 2.32 -7.55
CA VAL A 289 -25.79 1.84 -8.46
C VAL A 289 -26.47 1.06 -9.58
N LEU A 290 -26.57 1.67 -10.76
CA LEU A 290 -27.28 1.13 -11.92
C LEU A 290 -26.61 -0.13 -12.48
N GLY A 291 -25.31 -0.30 -12.25
CA GLY A 291 -24.61 -1.53 -12.60
C GLY A 291 -23.08 -1.36 -12.67
N ALA A 292 -22.42 -2.43 -13.11
CA ALA A 292 -20.98 -2.52 -13.19
C ALA A 292 -20.53 -3.22 -14.49
N MET A 293 -19.55 -2.63 -15.18
CA MET A 293 -18.90 -3.18 -16.35
C MET A 293 -17.47 -3.62 -16.01
N GLY A 294 -17.12 -4.84 -16.42
CA GLY A 294 -15.78 -5.42 -16.23
C GLY A 294 -14.70 -4.70 -17.05
N LYS A 295 -13.43 -4.87 -16.64
CA LYS A 295 -12.28 -4.36 -17.40
C LYS A 295 -12.08 -5.13 -18.70
N ILE A 296 -12.22 -4.45 -19.84
CA ILE A 296 -12.00 -5.01 -21.17
C ILE A 296 -10.55 -4.79 -21.62
N PRO A 297 -9.85 -5.81 -22.15
CA PRO A 297 -8.50 -5.66 -22.68
C PRO A 297 -8.42 -4.65 -23.84
N VAL A 298 -7.35 -3.88 -23.89
CA VAL A 298 -7.14 -2.75 -24.82
C VAL A 298 -7.14 -3.18 -26.30
N ASP A 299 -6.81 -4.43 -26.60
CA ASP A 299 -6.82 -4.98 -27.97
C ASP A 299 -8.23 -5.15 -28.56
N LYS A 300 -9.27 -5.04 -27.74
CA LYS A 300 -10.68 -5.09 -28.16
C LYS A 300 -11.36 -3.71 -28.05
N LYS A 301 -10.71 -2.66 -28.55
CA LYS A 301 -11.29 -1.30 -28.68
C LYS A 301 -12.49 -1.21 -29.65
N LYS A 302 -13.00 -2.34 -30.15
CA LYS A 302 -14.18 -2.40 -31.00
C LYS A 302 -15.46 -2.33 -30.16
N LEU A 303 -16.53 -1.90 -30.82
CA LEU A 303 -17.88 -1.92 -30.30
C LEU A 303 -18.27 -3.35 -29.91
N LEU A 304 -18.57 -3.61 -28.64
CA LEU A 304 -18.81 -4.97 -28.13
C LEU A 304 -20.06 -5.60 -28.76
N ALA A 305 -21.07 -4.76 -28.98
CA ALA A 305 -22.33 -5.14 -29.59
C ALA A 305 -22.21 -5.63 -31.03
N GLN A 306 -21.10 -5.34 -31.72
CA GLN A 306 -20.89 -5.73 -33.12
C GLN A 306 -20.33 -7.15 -33.25
N ASP A 307 -19.50 -7.61 -32.30
CA ASP A 307 -18.74 -8.86 -32.45
C ASP A 307 -19.41 -10.05 -31.73
N LYS A 308 -20.14 -9.85 -30.61
CA LYS A 308 -20.71 -10.94 -29.80
C LYS A 308 -21.97 -10.53 -29.03
N LEU A 309 -23.16 -10.73 -29.62
CA LEU A 309 -24.48 -10.44 -29.02
C LEU A 309 -24.76 -11.09 -27.65
N TRP A 310 -23.97 -12.10 -27.27
CA TRP A 310 -24.12 -12.89 -26.04
C TRP A 310 -22.90 -12.80 -25.10
N ALA A 311 -22.09 -11.74 -25.23
CA ALA A 311 -20.98 -11.53 -24.31
C ALA A 311 -21.47 -11.11 -22.91
N PRO A 312 -20.80 -11.54 -21.82
CA PRO A 312 -21.12 -11.12 -20.44
C PRO A 312 -21.18 -9.59 -20.25
N GLU A 313 -20.37 -8.87 -21.03
CA GLU A 313 -20.35 -7.41 -21.03
C GLU A 313 -21.63 -6.78 -21.60
N ILE A 314 -22.30 -7.46 -22.55
CA ILE A 314 -23.60 -7.02 -23.07
C ILE A 314 -24.71 -7.28 -22.05
N ASP A 315 -24.68 -8.41 -21.34
CA ASP A 315 -25.64 -8.66 -20.25
C ASP A 315 -25.50 -7.62 -19.12
N ALA A 316 -24.27 -7.19 -18.81
CA ALA A 316 -24.04 -6.08 -17.89
C ALA A 316 -24.69 -4.77 -18.39
N LEU A 317 -24.57 -4.45 -19.68
CA LEU A 317 -25.22 -3.28 -20.29
C LEU A 317 -26.75 -3.39 -20.31
N ARG A 318 -27.30 -4.59 -20.56
CA ARG A 318 -28.74 -4.87 -20.48
C ARG A 318 -29.26 -4.64 -19.07
N ASN A 319 -28.53 -5.12 -18.05
CA ASN A 319 -28.87 -4.88 -16.65
C ASN A 319 -28.82 -3.38 -16.30
N ILE A 320 -27.80 -2.65 -16.79
CA ILE A 320 -27.71 -1.19 -16.61
C ILE A 320 -28.94 -0.50 -17.22
N TYR A 321 -29.31 -0.85 -18.45
CA TYR A 321 -30.50 -0.28 -19.10
C TYR A 321 -31.80 -0.63 -18.36
N GLY A 322 -31.98 -1.88 -17.94
CA GLY A 322 -33.13 -2.30 -17.14
C GLY A 322 -33.24 -1.52 -15.83
N ASN A 323 -32.13 -1.32 -15.13
CA ASN A 323 -32.10 -0.53 -13.89
C ASN A 323 -32.37 0.95 -14.12
N ILE A 324 -31.97 1.51 -15.26
CA ILE A 324 -32.34 2.88 -15.67
C ILE A 324 -33.85 3.00 -15.80
N LEU A 325 -34.50 2.06 -16.50
CA LEU A 325 -35.96 2.05 -16.65
C LEU A 325 -36.68 1.86 -15.31
N LEU A 326 -36.15 1.03 -14.41
CA LEU A 326 -36.70 0.83 -13.05
C LEU A 326 -36.51 2.04 -12.13
N THR A 327 -35.44 2.82 -12.31
CA THR A 327 -35.20 4.05 -11.53
C THR A 327 -36.15 5.18 -11.97
N ALA A 328 -36.74 5.03 -13.14
CA ALA A 328 -37.62 6.01 -13.77
C ALA A 328 -39.12 5.69 -13.62
N ILE A 329 -39.53 4.84 -12.68
CA ILE A 329 -40.95 4.49 -12.50
C ILE A 329 -41.80 5.76 -12.33
N GLY A 330 -42.76 5.96 -13.24
CA GLY A 330 -43.65 7.12 -13.27
C GLY A 330 -43.19 8.28 -14.18
N ARG A 331 -42.02 8.18 -14.81
CA ARG A 331 -41.52 9.13 -15.82
C ARG A 331 -40.97 8.41 -17.05
N GLU A 332 -41.19 8.97 -18.23
CA GLU A 332 -40.61 8.45 -19.47
C GLU A 332 -39.19 9.04 -19.65
N ILE A 333 -38.17 8.19 -19.72
CA ILE A 333 -36.80 8.61 -20.03
C ILE A 333 -36.53 8.34 -21.50
N LYS A 334 -36.65 9.37 -22.34
CA LYS A 334 -36.26 9.30 -23.76
C LYS A 334 -34.83 9.75 -23.99
N THR A 335 -34.32 10.67 -23.17
CA THR A 335 -32.98 11.25 -23.32
C THR A 335 -32.11 10.97 -22.11
N LEU A 336 -30.93 10.39 -22.37
CA LEU A 336 -29.98 9.97 -21.34
C LEU A 336 -28.60 10.59 -21.57
N LEU A 337 -28.18 11.43 -20.62
CA LEU A 337 -26.84 11.99 -20.59
C LEU A 337 -25.86 11.05 -19.88
N VAL A 338 -24.72 10.81 -20.53
CA VAL A 338 -23.61 10.04 -19.94
C VAL A 338 -22.48 11.00 -19.58
N THR A 339 -22.19 11.14 -18.30
CA THR A 339 -21.07 11.98 -17.83
C THR A 339 -20.28 11.31 -16.72
N SER A 340 -19.24 11.98 -16.23
CA SER A 340 -18.38 11.44 -15.20
C SER A 340 -17.64 12.55 -14.44
N PRO A 341 -17.11 12.27 -13.23
CA PRO A 341 -16.35 13.26 -12.47
C PRO A 341 -15.05 13.74 -13.13
N SER A 342 -14.40 12.94 -13.98
CA SER A 342 -13.11 13.29 -14.60
C SER A 342 -12.89 12.66 -15.99
N GLN A 343 -11.86 13.12 -16.70
CA GLN A 343 -11.48 12.53 -17.99
C GLN A 343 -11.11 11.04 -17.90
N GLU A 344 -11.19 10.34 -19.04
CA GLU A 344 -10.79 8.94 -19.23
C GLU A 344 -11.50 7.87 -18.39
N GLU A 345 -12.68 8.19 -17.86
CA GLU A 345 -13.49 7.25 -17.06
C GLU A 345 -14.32 6.27 -17.93
N GLY A 346 -14.30 6.44 -19.25
CA GLY A 346 -14.95 5.53 -20.20
C GLY A 346 -16.40 5.88 -20.55
N LYS A 347 -16.79 7.16 -20.39
CA LYS A 347 -18.10 7.73 -20.78
C LYS A 347 -18.50 7.35 -22.22
N SER A 348 -17.70 7.75 -23.21
CA SER A 348 -17.96 7.51 -24.63
C SER A 348 -18.08 6.03 -24.96
N PHE A 349 -17.28 5.19 -24.31
CA PHE A 349 -17.35 3.73 -24.49
C PHE A 349 -18.65 3.15 -23.93
N LEU A 350 -19.04 3.54 -22.72
CA LEU A 350 -20.31 3.13 -22.11
C LEU A 350 -21.52 3.67 -22.89
N ALA A 351 -21.48 4.94 -23.31
CA ALA A 351 -22.53 5.57 -24.13
C ALA A 351 -22.72 4.83 -25.45
N ALA A 352 -21.63 4.57 -26.19
CA ALA A 352 -21.68 3.86 -27.46
C ALA A 352 -22.22 2.44 -27.32
N ASN A 353 -21.74 1.67 -26.34
CA ASN A 353 -22.19 0.29 -26.16
C ASN A 353 -23.60 0.20 -25.56
N LEU A 354 -24.01 1.16 -24.74
CA LEU A 354 -25.38 1.23 -24.23
C LEU A 354 -26.36 1.52 -25.38
N ALA A 355 -26.06 2.54 -26.21
CA ALA A 355 -26.89 2.88 -27.37
C ALA A 355 -27.00 1.71 -28.36
N ALA A 356 -25.87 1.06 -28.65
CA ALA A 356 -25.82 -0.15 -29.45
C ALA A 356 -26.64 -1.31 -28.88
N THR A 357 -26.59 -1.51 -27.55
CA THR A 357 -27.35 -2.55 -26.87
C THR A 357 -28.86 -2.28 -26.99
N VAL A 358 -29.31 -1.04 -26.76
CA VAL A 358 -30.74 -0.66 -26.84
C VAL A 358 -31.28 -0.74 -28.27
N ALA A 359 -30.47 -0.40 -29.28
CA ALA A 359 -30.90 -0.44 -30.69
C ALA A 359 -31.09 -1.86 -31.24
N THR A 360 -30.42 -2.85 -30.64
CA THR A 360 -30.42 -4.23 -31.14
C THR A 360 -31.71 -4.96 -30.74
N PRO A 361 -32.42 -5.65 -31.67
CA PRO A 361 -33.62 -6.45 -31.35
C PRO A 361 -33.34 -7.54 -30.30
N ASN A 362 -34.35 -7.88 -29.48
CA ASN A 362 -34.33 -8.79 -28.29
C ASN A 362 -33.94 -8.16 -26.93
N VAL A 363 -33.95 -6.82 -26.81
CA VAL A 363 -33.38 -6.14 -25.62
C VAL A 363 -34.40 -5.45 -24.71
N THR A 364 -35.70 -5.37 -25.05
CA THR A 364 -36.65 -4.59 -24.23
C THR A 364 -38.07 -5.15 -24.27
N SER A 365 -38.74 -5.09 -23.12
CA SER A 365 -40.05 -5.67 -22.75
C SER A 365 -41.06 -5.91 -23.88
N ALA A 366 -41.90 -6.94 -23.70
CA ALA A 366 -43.07 -7.49 -24.46
C ALA A 366 -43.77 -6.69 -25.59
N ILE A 367 -43.50 -5.41 -25.78
CA ILE A 367 -44.03 -4.55 -26.86
C ILE A 367 -42.93 -4.18 -27.89
N THR A 368 -41.65 -4.17 -27.51
CA THR A 368 -40.49 -3.78 -28.36
C THR A 368 -39.72 -5.00 -28.92
N GLU A 369 -40.17 -6.21 -28.61
CA GLU A 369 -39.45 -7.47 -28.86
C GLU A 369 -39.24 -7.80 -30.34
N MET A 370 -39.94 -7.17 -31.28
CA MET A 370 -39.94 -7.60 -32.69
C MET A 370 -39.05 -6.77 -33.63
N THR A 371 -38.61 -5.55 -33.26
CA THR A 371 -37.90 -4.64 -34.20
C THR A 371 -36.70 -3.87 -33.65
N GLY A 372 -36.46 -3.82 -32.33
CA GLY A 372 -35.42 -2.94 -31.72
C GLY A 372 -35.88 -1.47 -31.65
N ALA A 373 -35.37 -0.71 -30.67
CA ALA A 373 -35.72 0.71 -30.50
C ALA A 373 -34.93 1.60 -31.46
N LYS A 374 -35.53 2.69 -31.96
CA LYS A 374 -34.83 3.71 -32.74
C LYS A 374 -33.98 4.56 -31.81
N VAL A 375 -32.65 4.40 -31.91
CA VAL A 375 -31.70 5.08 -31.04
C VAL A 375 -30.89 6.12 -31.81
N ILE A 376 -30.80 7.33 -31.25
CA ILE A 376 -29.86 8.35 -31.70
C ILE A 376 -28.78 8.52 -30.65
N LEU A 377 -27.53 8.36 -31.07
CA LEU A 377 -26.36 8.60 -30.25
C LEU A 377 -25.69 9.91 -30.67
N ILE A 378 -25.49 10.83 -29.73
CA ILE A 378 -24.94 12.16 -29.97
C ILE A 378 -23.57 12.28 -29.30
N ASP A 379 -22.54 12.63 -30.07
CA ASP A 379 -21.22 13.01 -29.56
C ASP A 379 -21.23 14.50 -29.17
N ALA A 380 -21.68 14.81 -27.96
CA ALA A 380 -21.67 16.18 -27.42
C ALA A 380 -20.40 16.50 -26.62
N ASN A 381 -19.41 15.60 -26.61
CA ASN A 381 -18.08 15.88 -26.05
C ASN A 381 -17.20 16.60 -27.08
N LEU A 382 -17.57 17.84 -27.39
CA LEU A 382 -16.89 18.66 -28.39
C LEU A 382 -15.40 18.91 -28.07
N ARG A 383 -14.98 18.77 -26.82
CA ARG A 383 -13.58 18.95 -26.41
C ARG A 383 -12.68 17.80 -26.85
N ASN A 384 -13.19 16.58 -26.79
CA ASN A 384 -12.44 15.37 -27.13
C ASN A 384 -13.41 14.33 -27.72
N PRO A 385 -13.89 14.56 -28.96
CA PRO A 385 -14.87 13.70 -29.60
C PRO A 385 -14.27 12.33 -29.87
N ALA A 386 -15.03 11.28 -29.59
CA ALA A 386 -14.52 9.90 -29.58
C ALA A 386 -15.47 8.91 -30.25
N LEU A 387 -16.74 9.24 -30.42
CA LEU A 387 -17.72 8.28 -30.92
C LEU A 387 -17.47 7.92 -32.39
N HIS A 388 -17.09 8.89 -33.22
CA HIS A 388 -16.72 8.63 -34.61
C HIS A 388 -15.57 7.62 -34.74
N GLU A 389 -14.61 7.59 -33.80
CA GLU A 389 -13.55 6.58 -33.78
C GLU A 389 -14.07 5.20 -33.35
N ILE A 390 -14.99 5.15 -32.38
CA ILE A 390 -15.59 3.90 -31.89
C ILE A 390 -16.43 3.23 -32.99
N PHE A 391 -17.15 4.02 -33.79
CA PHE A 391 -17.99 3.55 -34.90
C PHE A 391 -17.25 3.46 -36.25
N ASP A 392 -15.95 3.75 -36.28
CA ASP A 392 -15.13 3.72 -37.49
C ASP A 392 -15.68 4.60 -38.63
N MET A 393 -16.06 5.83 -38.29
CA MET A 393 -16.71 6.83 -39.15
C MET A 393 -15.93 8.15 -39.21
N PRO A 394 -16.07 8.93 -40.31
CA PRO A 394 -15.41 10.24 -40.42
C PRO A 394 -16.20 11.31 -39.66
N ASN A 395 -15.51 12.31 -39.11
CA ASN A 395 -16.08 13.40 -38.31
C ASN A 395 -16.09 14.72 -39.12
N LEU A 396 -16.77 14.70 -40.26
CA LEU A 396 -16.77 15.80 -41.23
C LEU A 396 -17.78 16.89 -40.87
N MET A 397 -18.98 16.48 -40.47
CA MET A 397 -20.12 17.33 -40.16
C MET A 397 -20.88 16.71 -38.98
N GLY A 398 -21.29 17.53 -38.02
CA GLY A 398 -21.97 17.05 -36.83
C GLY A 398 -22.60 18.14 -35.98
N LEU A 399 -22.64 17.91 -34.67
CA LEU A 399 -23.35 18.75 -33.70
C LEU A 399 -22.88 20.22 -33.73
N THR A 400 -21.57 20.46 -33.87
CA THR A 400 -21.01 21.82 -33.94
C THR A 400 -21.56 22.58 -35.13
N ASP A 401 -21.58 21.95 -36.30
CA ASP A 401 -22.06 22.57 -37.54
C ASP A 401 -23.55 22.94 -37.41
N ILE A 402 -24.38 22.02 -36.91
CA ILE A 402 -25.82 22.24 -36.72
C ILE A 402 -26.09 23.41 -35.76
N LEU A 403 -25.41 23.47 -34.61
CA LEU A 403 -25.65 24.50 -33.61
C LEU A 403 -25.23 25.91 -34.09
N THR A 404 -24.38 26.01 -35.11
CA THR A 404 -23.97 27.32 -35.67
C THR A 404 -24.97 27.91 -36.67
N GLN A 405 -25.78 27.07 -37.31
CA GLN A 405 -26.71 27.52 -38.36
C GLN A 405 -27.99 28.19 -37.79
N SER A 406 -28.72 28.89 -38.65
CA SER A 406 -30.10 29.32 -38.36
C SER A 406 -31.04 28.12 -38.28
N ASP A 407 -32.18 28.27 -37.58
CA ASP A 407 -33.10 27.15 -37.30
C ASP A 407 -33.48 26.37 -38.59
N ASP A 408 -33.88 27.03 -39.68
CA ASP A 408 -34.23 26.36 -40.96
C ASP A 408 -33.07 25.59 -41.60
N ALA A 409 -31.85 26.14 -41.52
CA ALA A 409 -30.66 25.52 -42.08
C ALA A 409 -30.12 24.39 -41.18
N ALA A 410 -30.36 24.48 -39.87
CA ALA A 410 -29.99 23.47 -38.90
C ALA A 410 -30.78 22.17 -39.10
N GLU A 411 -32.08 22.26 -39.41
CA GLU A 411 -32.91 21.08 -39.70
C GLU A 411 -32.44 20.34 -40.97
N MET A 412 -32.22 21.08 -42.07
CA MET A 412 -31.72 20.49 -43.31
C MET A 412 -30.34 19.85 -43.12
N MET A 413 -29.46 20.49 -42.36
CA MET A 413 -28.12 19.98 -42.05
C MET A 413 -28.18 18.77 -41.10
N LEU A 414 -29.11 18.75 -40.15
CA LEU A 414 -29.29 17.63 -39.22
C LEU A 414 -29.60 16.33 -39.97
N HIS A 415 -30.46 16.40 -40.99
CA HIS A 415 -30.77 15.24 -41.84
C HIS A 415 -29.54 14.71 -42.61
N GLN A 416 -28.57 15.57 -42.92
CA GLN A 416 -27.31 15.17 -43.57
C GLN A 416 -26.27 14.65 -42.56
N ALA A 417 -26.26 15.22 -41.36
CA ALA A 417 -25.30 14.92 -40.31
C ALA A 417 -25.63 13.64 -39.52
N LEU A 418 -26.91 13.26 -39.42
CA LEU A 418 -27.34 12.01 -38.82
C LEU A 418 -26.99 10.82 -39.73
N ARG A 419 -26.14 9.92 -39.24
CA ARG A 419 -25.61 8.81 -40.05
C ARG A 419 -25.97 7.44 -39.50
N PRO A 420 -26.47 6.51 -40.33
CA PRO A 420 -26.71 5.13 -39.90
C PRO A 420 -25.39 4.42 -39.61
N THR A 421 -25.31 3.77 -38.44
CA THR A 421 -24.14 3.00 -38.03
C THR A 421 -24.18 1.58 -38.61
N SER A 422 -23.15 0.77 -38.32
CA SER A 422 -23.17 -0.66 -38.63
C SER A 422 -24.20 -1.46 -37.82
N ILE A 423 -24.89 -0.82 -36.86
CA ILE A 423 -25.94 -1.43 -36.06
C ILE A 423 -27.29 -0.90 -36.56
N ASN A 424 -28.22 -1.83 -36.83
CA ASN A 424 -29.58 -1.50 -37.22
C ASN A 424 -30.28 -0.67 -36.13
N ASN A 425 -31.09 0.29 -36.54
CA ASN A 425 -31.80 1.23 -35.67
C ASN A 425 -30.92 2.16 -34.83
N LEU A 426 -29.61 2.25 -35.09
CA LEU A 426 -28.71 3.20 -34.43
C LEU A 426 -28.18 4.24 -35.41
N LEU A 427 -28.57 5.49 -35.18
CA LEU A 427 -28.03 6.67 -35.85
C LEU A 427 -26.98 7.34 -34.97
N LEU A 428 -25.90 7.82 -35.56
CA LEU A 428 -24.84 8.58 -34.90
C LEU A 428 -24.85 10.03 -35.41
N LEU A 429 -24.93 10.97 -34.48
CA LEU A 429 -24.59 12.37 -34.71
C LEU A 429 -23.20 12.63 -34.13
N THR A 430 -22.21 12.77 -34.99
CA THR A 430 -20.84 13.07 -34.58
C THR A 430 -20.70 14.51 -34.04
N ALA A 431 -19.56 14.84 -33.44
CA ALA A 431 -19.33 16.19 -32.93
C ALA A 431 -19.18 17.23 -34.04
N GLY A 432 -18.75 16.81 -35.23
CA GLY A 432 -18.36 17.69 -36.33
C GLY A 432 -16.99 18.32 -36.12
N ARG A 433 -16.63 19.25 -36.99
CA ARG A 433 -15.33 19.93 -36.95
C ARG A 433 -15.31 20.97 -35.82
N THR A 434 -14.53 20.71 -34.79
CA THR A 434 -14.45 21.59 -33.62
C THR A 434 -13.47 22.74 -33.85
N GLN A 435 -13.95 23.89 -34.32
CA GLN A 435 -13.16 25.14 -34.40
C GLN A 435 -13.62 26.21 -33.41
N LEU A 436 -14.81 26.05 -32.84
CA LEU A 436 -15.45 27.02 -31.96
C LEU A 436 -15.42 26.56 -30.51
N ASN A 437 -15.54 27.52 -29.59
CA ASN A 437 -15.58 27.24 -28.15
C ASN A 437 -16.86 26.44 -27.78
N PRO A 438 -16.74 25.21 -27.26
CA PRO A 438 -17.90 24.35 -26.92
C PRO A 438 -18.93 25.01 -26.00
N ALA A 439 -18.45 25.77 -25.01
CA ALA A 439 -19.32 26.44 -24.05
C ALA A 439 -20.24 27.48 -24.70
N SER A 440 -19.77 28.14 -25.76
CA SER A 440 -20.55 29.14 -26.49
C SER A 440 -21.65 28.54 -27.36
N LEU A 441 -21.51 27.27 -27.75
CA LEU A 441 -22.50 26.55 -28.57
C LEU A 441 -23.55 25.86 -27.71
N LEU A 442 -23.11 25.15 -26.68
CA LEU A 442 -23.96 24.27 -25.87
C LEU A 442 -24.72 24.99 -24.75
N ASN A 443 -24.29 26.18 -24.33
CA ASN A 443 -25.04 27.02 -23.38
C ASN A 443 -26.09 27.92 -24.07
N THR A 444 -26.53 27.57 -25.28
CA THR A 444 -27.60 28.28 -25.99
C THR A 444 -28.90 27.48 -25.94
N LEU A 445 -30.03 28.15 -26.22
CA LEU A 445 -31.34 27.47 -26.35
C LEU A 445 -31.44 26.53 -27.55
N LYS A 446 -30.42 26.50 -28.43
CA LYS A 446 -30.41 25.63 -29.62
C LYS A 446 -30.26 24.16 -29.28
N PHE A 447 -29.45 23.82 -28.27
CA PHE A 447 -29.26 22.41 -27.89
C PHE A 447 -30.54 21.79 -27.29
N PRO A 448 -31.24 22.44 -26.33
CA PRO A 448 -32.55 21.95 -25.88
C PRO A 448 -33.58 21.80 -27.00
N LYS A 449 -33.67 22.79 -27.91
CA LYS A 449 -34.56 22.69 -29.09
C LYS A 449 -34.23 21.49 -29.97
N LEU A 450 -32.94 21.25 -30.23
CA LEU A 450 -32.49 20.09 -31.00
C LEU A 450 -32.89 18.78 -30.32
N ILE A 451 -32.72 18.68 -29.00
CA ILE A 451 -33.10 17.47 -28.26
C ILE A 451 -34.62 17.22 -28.36
N GLU A 452 -35.46 18.24 -28.20
CA GLU A 452 -36.91 18.11 -28.36
C GLU A 452 -37.29 17.68 -29.78
N TYR A 453 -36.67 18.26 -30.81
CA TYR A 453 -36.87 17.82 -32.19
C TYR A 453 -36.49 16.34 -32.40
N LEU A 454 -35.36 15.91 -31.83
CA LEU A 454 -34.90 14.52 -31.94
C LEU A 454 -35.79 13.53 -31.17
N LYS A 455 -36.41 13.95 -30.05
CA LYS A 455 -37.35 13.13 -29.27
C LYS A 455 -38.59 12.73 -30.07
N GLU A 456 -38.95 13.49 -31.11
CA GLU A 456 -40.04 13.15 -32.02
C GLU A 456 -39.65 12.09 -33.06
N GLN A 457 -38.34 11.91 -33.33
CA GLN A 457 -37.81 11.06 -34.39
C GLN A 457 -37.21 9.74 -33.87
N ALA A 458 -36.97 9.64 -32.57
CA ALA A 458 -36.31 8.49 -31.94
C ALA A 458 -37.02 8.05 -30.66
N ASP A 459 -36.99 6.75 -30.39
CA ASP A 459 -37.52 6.17 -29.16
C ASP A 459 -36.57 6.44 -27.98
N PHE A 460 -35.27 6.53 -28.24
CA PHE A 460 -34.25 6.74 -27.23
C PHE A 460 -33.05 7.53 -27.75
N ILE A 461 -32.53 8.44 -26.94
CA ILE A 461 -31.42 9.32 -27.29
C ILE A 461 -30.36 9.21 -26.20
N VAL A 462 -29.13 8.87 -26.60
CA VAL A 462 -27.97 8.82 -25.71
C VAL A 462 -27.04 9.98 -26.06
N VAL A 463 -26.66 10.77 -25.05
CA VAL A 463 -25.77 11.92 -25.23
C VAL A 463 -24.45 11.65 -24.50
N ASP A 464 -23.36 11.50 -25.24
CA ASP A 464 -22.01 11.47 -24.66
C ASP A 464 -21.53 12.90 -24.36
N SER A 465 -20.91 13.11 -23.20
CA SER A 465 -20.53 14.44 -22.75
C SER A 465 -19.11 14.53 -22.18
N ALA A 466 -18.63 15.75 -22.05
CA ALA A 466 -17.41 16.04 -21.29
C ALA A 466 -17.64 15.84 -19.78
N PRO A 467 -16.57 15.62 -18.98
CA PRO A 467 -16.70 15.42 -17.54
C PRO A 467 -17.31 16.63 -16.81
N ILE A 468 -18.27 16.41 -15.91
CA ILE A 468 -19.06 17.47 -15.28
C ILE A 468 -18.25 18.44 -14.39
N LEU A 469 -17.13 17.98 -13.83
CA LEU A 469 -16.24 18.84 -13.04
C LEU A 469 -15.34 19.73 -13.90
N GLU A 470 -15.17 19.40 -15.19
CA GLU A 470 -14.20 20.04 -16.08
C GLU A 470 -14.87 20.89 -17.18
N ALA A 471 -16.11 20.57 -17.52
CA ALA A 471 -16.87 21.19 -18.60
C ALA A 471 -18.17 21.80 -18.08
N VAL A 472 -18.32 23.12 -18.24
CA VAL A 472 -19.52 23.85 -17.80
C VAL A 472 -20.71 23.53 -18.70
N GLU A 473 -20.46 23.32 -20.00
CA GLU A 473 -21.43 22.91 -21.01
C GLU A 473 -22.20 21.64 -20.63
N THR A 474 -21.55 20.70 -19.92
CA THR A 474 -22.20 19.48 -19.42
C THR A 474 -23.38 19.79 -18.50
N LYS A 475 -23.31 20.91 -17.75
CA LYS A 475 -24.39 21.32 -16.84
C LYS A 475 -25.63 21.78 -17.59
N ALA A 476 -25.47 22.47 -18.72
CA ALA A 476 -26.59 22.86 -19.58
C ALA A 476 -27.23 21.64 -20.26
N MET A 477 -26.45 20.61 -20.57
CA MET A 477 -26.98 19.36 -21.11
C MET A 477 -27.83 18.60 -20.08
N VAL A 478 -27.48 18.63 -18.79
CA VAL A 478 -28.28 17.99 -17.71
C VAL A 478 -29.72 18.50 -17.73
N THR A 479 -29.93 19.80 -17.93
CA THR A 479 -31.27 20.40 -18.01
C THR A 479 -32.05 20.05 -19.27
N ALA A 480 -31.35 19.70 -20.35
CA ALA A 480 -31.95 19.37 -21.64
C ALA A 480 -32.27 17.87 -21.79
N THR A 481 -31.89 17.04 -20.81
CA THR A 481 -32.08 15.58 -20.83
C THR A 481 -32.93 15.10 -19.66
N ASP A 482 -33.72 14.05 -19.88
CA ASP A 482 -34.65 13.50 -18.89
C ASP A 482 -33.93 12.76 -17.75
N GLY A 483 -32.75 12.17 -18.04
CA GLY A 483 -31.93 11.47 -17.07
C GLY A 483 -30.43 11.58 -17.35
N THR A 484 -29.63 11.42 -16.30
CA THR A 484 -28.16 11.44 -16.33
C THR A 484 -27.63 10.33 -15.43
N PHE A 485 -26.58 9.63 -15.83
CA PHE A 485 -25.82 8.77 -14.92
C PHE A 485 -24.34 9.12 -14.92
N LEU A 486 -23.69 8.87 -13.77
CA LEU A 486 -22.28 9.13 -13.56
C LEU A 486 -21.46 7.85 -13.73
N VAL A 487 -20.49 7.88 -14.63
CA VAL A 487 -19.51 6.81 -14.81
C VAL A 487 -18.42 6.93 -13.76
N ILE A 488 -18.16 5.85 -13.03
CA ILE A 488 -17.14 5.76 -11.98
C ILE A 488 -16.17 4.64 -12.33
N VAL A 489 -14.88 4.93 -12.45
CA VAL A 489 -13.87 3.86 -12.59
C VAL A 489 -13.53 3.27 -11.22
N ASP A 490 -13.69 1.95 -11.13
CA ASP A 490 -13.36 1.13 -9.95
C ASP A 490 -11.87 1.26 -9.58
N GLY A 491 -11.60 1.58 -8.31
CA GLY A 491 -10.26 1.74 -7.76
C GLY A 491 -9.44 2.91 -8.34
N ARG A 492 -10.05 3.80 -9.15
CA ARG A 492 -9.38 4.99 -9.72
C ARG A 492 -10.09 6.29 -9.35
N THR A 493 -11.41 6.29 -9.33
CA THR A 493 -12.19 7.52 -9.08
C THR A 493 -12.17 7.84 -7.59
N ARG A 494 -11.71 9.04 -7.23
CA ARG A 494 -11.67 9.46 -5.82
C ARG A 494 -13.06 9.83 -5.33
N SER A 495 -13.42 9.37 -4.13
CA SER A 495 -14.70 9.65 -3.48
C SER A 495 -15.01 11.15 -3.43
N ARG A 496 -14.03 11.98 -3.07
CA ARG A 496 -14.16 13.45 -3.07
C ARG A 496 -14.53 14.05 -4.43
N LYS A 497 -14.03 13.49 -5.53
CA LYS A 497 -14.38 13.98 -6.88
C LYS A 497 -15.81 13.59 -7.24
N ALA A 498 -16.21 12.37 -6.95
CA ALA A 498 -17.59 11.93 -7.15
C ALA A 498 -18.59 12.74 -6.30
N GLN A 499 -18.25 13.03 -5.04
CA GLN A 499 -19.05 13.90 -4.16
C GLN A 499 -19.19 15.32 -4.72
N LYS A 500 -18.10 15.93 -5.21
CA LYS A 500 -18.17 17.23 -5.90
C LYS A 500 -19.02 17.18 -7.17
N ALA A 501 -19.03 16.05 -7.88
CA ALA A 501 -19.90 15.90 -9.05
C ALA A 501 -21.38 15.81 -8.63
N LEU A 502 -21.66 15.14 -7.52
CA LEU A 502 -23.00 15.06 -6.90
C LEU A 502 -23.53 16.40 -6.43
N GLU A 503 -22.67 17.25 -5.85
CA GLU A 503 -23.03 18.62 -5.44
C GLU A 503 -23.65 19.44 -6.59
N TYR A 504 -23.32 19.15 -7.86
CA TYR A 504 -23.96 19.81 -9.00
C TYR A 504 -25.40 19.39 -9.27
N PHE A 505 -25.78 18.19 -8.84
CA PHE A 505 -27.14 17.69 -8.95
C PHE A 505 -27.97 18.01 -7.71
N GLN A 506 -27.36 18.46 -6.60
CA GLN A 506 -28.09 18.86 -5.40
C GLN A 506 -28.91 20.14 -5.66
N GLY A 507 -30.20 20.12 -5.31
CA GLY A 507 -31.14 21.21 -5.57
C GLY A 507 -32.01 20.95 -6.81
N THR A 508 -32.05 21.92 -7.73
CA THR A 508 -33.00 21.99 -8.87
C THR A 508 -32.91 20.84 -9.87
N HIS A 509 -31.83 20.06 -9.89
CA HIS A 509 -31.56 19.02 -10.89
C HIS A 509 -31.39 17.63 -10.27
N SER A 510 -31.81 17.46 -9.02
CA SER A 510 -31.61 16.22 -8.27
C SER A 510 -32.35 15.04 -8.88
N GLU A 511 -33.50 15.30 -9.50
CA GLU A 511 -34.31 14.27 -10.16
C GLU A 511 -33.64 13.72 -11.43
N ASN A 512 -32.80 14.52 -12.10
CA ASN A 512 -32.17 14.11 -13.35
C ASN A 512 -31.02 13.12 -13.11
N LEU A 513 -30.44 13.05 -11.90
CA LEU A 513 -29.38 12.09 -11.61
C LEU A 513 -29.97 10.72 -11.26
N LEU A 514 -29.90 9.78 -12.20
CA LEU A 514 -30.40 8.43 -12.04
C LEU A 514 -29.53 7.57 -11.12
N GLY A 515 -28.21 7.80 -11.12
CA GLY A 515 -27.29 7.01 -10.30
C GLY A 515 -25.90 6.87 -10.90
N PHE A 516 -25.20 5.79 -10.53
CA PHE A 516 -23.82 5.53 -10.92
C PHE A 516 -23.66 4.23 -11.70
N VAL A 517 -22.73 4.23 -12.66
CA VAL A 517 -22.28 3.02 -13.35
C VAL A 517 -20.80 2.83 -13.10
N PHE A 518 -20.43 1.70 -12.49
CA PHE A 518 -19.02 1.36 -12.29
C PHE A 518 -18.42 0.79 -13.57
N ASN A 519 -17.24 1.27 -13.95
CA ASN A 519 -16.51 0.85 -15.12
C ASN A 519 -15.15 0.26 -14.74
N ARG A 520 -14.64 -0.64 -15.57
CA ARG A 520 -13.36 -1.34 -15.41
C ARG A 520 -13.23 -2.10 -14.10
N VAL A 521 -14.35 -2.64 -13.60
CA VAL A 521 -14.37 -3.43 -12.38
C VAL A 521 -13.47 -4.66 -12.56
N SER A 522 -12.62 -4.91 -11.58
CA SER A 522 -11.80 -6.13 -11.56
C SER A 522 -12.68 -7.29 -11.11
N LEU A 523 -12.94 -8.24 -12.00
CA LEU A 523 -13.89 -9.32 -11.75
C LEU A 523 -13.17 -10.69 -11.74
N PRO A 524 -12.75 -11.21 -10.58
CA PRO A 524 -12.27 -12.59 -10.45
C PRO A 524 -13.38 -13.64 -10.63
N ASP A 525 -14.60 -13.34 -10.16
CA ASP A 525 -15.67 -14.35 -10.02
C ASP A 525 -16.91 -14.09 -10.89
N TYR A 526 -16.96 -13.00 -11.67
CA TYR A 526 -18.12 -12.73 -12.56
C TYR A 526 -18.13 -13.68 -13.74
N GLN A 527 -16.93 -14.10 -14.19
CA GLN A 527 -16.79 -15.18 -15.14
C GLN A 527 -17.34 -16.51 -14.58
N ALA A 528 -17.24 -16.83 -13.29
CA ALA A 528 -17.68 -18.12 -12.76
C ALA A 528 -19.21 -18.28 -12.69
N THR A 529 -19.93 -17.28 -12.15
CA THR A 529 -21.40 -17.33 -12.03
C THR A 529 -22.09 -17.23 -13.40
N TYR A 530 -21.52 -16.51 -14.35
CA TYR A 530 -22.07 -16.37 -15.70
C TYR A 530 -21.56 -17.43 -16.69
N ALA A 531 -20.32 -17.94 -16.56
CA ALA A 531 -19.88 -19.11 -17.33
C ALA A 531 -20.73 -20.34 -17.01
N TYR A 532 -21.26 -20.47 -15.79
CA TYR A 532 -22.23 -21.51 -15.46
C TYR A 532 -23.54 -21.37 -16.26
N LYS A 533 -24.06 -20.14 -16.45
CA LYS A 533 -25.23 -19.88 -17.31
C LYS A 533 -24.94 -20.05 -18.81
N LEU A 534 -23.76 -19.67 -19.27
CA LEU A 534 -23.31 -19.88 -20.66
C LEU A 534 -23.18 -21.38 -20.97
N LYS A 535 -22.62 -22.17 -20.05
CA LYS A 535 -22.44 -23.63 -20.22
C LYS A 535 -23.75 -24.41 -20.25
N LEU A 536 -24.80 -23.88 -19.61
CA LEU A 536 -26.16 -24.43 -19.68
C LEU A 536 -26.87 -24.08 -20.99
N ARG A 537 -26.46 -23.01 -21.70
CA ARG A 537 -27.13 -22.48 -22.90
C ARG A 537 -26.40 -22.81 -24.21
N GLU A 538 -25.09 -23.05 -24.17
CA GLU A 538 -24.32 -23.67 -25.26
C GLU A 538 -24.80 -25.09 -25.58
N LEU A 539 -25.55 -25.74 -24.68
CA LEU A 539 -26.21 -27.01 -24.93
C LEU A 539 -27.46 -26.89 -25.83
N GLU A 540 -27.92 -25.68 -26.17
CA GLU A 540 -29.20 -25.44 -26.85
C GLU A 540 -29.12 -24.73 -28.22
N THR A 541 -27.94 -24.39 -28.75
CA THR A 541 -27.82 -23.69 -30.05
C THR A 541 -26.98 -24.48 -31.06
N PRO A 542 -27.46 -24.72 -32.31
CA PRO A 542 -26.64 -25.29 -33.38
C PRO A 542 -25.62 -24.28 -33.90
N ASP A 543 -24.40 -24.78 -34.15
CA ASP A 543 -23.27 -24.04 -34.72
C ASP A 543 -23.62 -23.36 -36.06
N ILE A 544 -23.49 -22.03 -36.10
CA ILE A 544 -23.43 -21.28 -37.37
C ILE A 544 -21.96 -21.03 -37.68
N GLN A 545 -21.42 -21.81 -38.61
CA GLN A 545 -20.09 -21.59 -39.18
C GLN A 545 -20.07 -20.26 -39.95
N GLN A 546 -19.22 -19.33 -39.53
CA GLN A 546 -18.87 -18.16 -40.33
C GLN A 546 -17.96 -18.60 -41.49
N THR A 547 -18.56 -18.71 -42.66
CA THR A 547 -17.87 -18.91 -43.93
C THR A 547 -17.02 -17.68 -44.25
N ALA A 548 -15.70 -17.87 -44.32
CA ALA A 548 -14.77 -16.87 -44.82
C ALA A 548 -14.99 -16.65 -46.33
N LEU A 549 -15.67 -15.57 -46.68
CA LEU A 549 -15.78 -15.10 -48.07
C LEU A 549 -14.53 -14.30 -48.43
N GLY A 550 -13.75 -14.86 -49.35
CA GLY A 550 -12.58 -14.20 -49.92
C GLY A 550 -12.92 -12.96 -50.74
N LYS A 551 -11.94 -12.08 -50.89
CA LYS A 551 -11.85 -11.12 -52.00
C LYS A 551 -10.39 -10.98 -52.44
N LEU A 552 -10.09 -11.60 -53.59
CA LEU A 552 -9.05 -11.17 -54.50
C LEU A 552 -9.42 -9.79 -55.05
N TRP A 553 -8.48 -8.84 -55.15
CA TRP A 553 -8.42 -7.94 -56.32
C TRP A 553 -7.01 -7.33 -56.50
N PRO A 554 -6.52 -7.19 -57.76
CA PRO A 554 -5.21 -6.63 -58.08
C PRO A 554 -5.28 -5.15 -58.49
N PHE A 555 -4.20 -4.37 -58.25
CA PHE A 555 -3.36 -3.69 -59.25
C PHE A 555 -2.52 -2.56 -58.61
N GLN A 556 -1.21 -2.62 -58.83
CA GLN A 556 -0.28 -1.50 -58.68
C GLN A 556 -0.17 -0.80 -60.04
N GLU A 557 -0.51 0.50 -60.10
CA GLU A 557 -0.02 1.36 -61.18
C GLU A 557 0.93 2.41 -60.63
N ALA A 558 2.12 2.45 -61.24
CA ALA A 558 3.07 3.55 -61.11
C ALA A 558 2.78 4.56 -62.22
N VAL A 559 2.45 5.81 -61.85
CA VAL A 559 2.23 6.94 -62.77
C VAL A 559 2.94 8.19 -62.21
N PRO A 560 3.51 9.08 -63.05
CA PRO A 560 4.67 9.91 -62.69
C PRO A 560 4.36 11.20 -61.90
N SER A 561 5.33 11.59 -61.07
CA SER A 561 5.89 12.94 -60.88
C SER A 561 5.02 14.18 -61.20
N ASN A 562 3.97 14.43 -60.41
CA ASN A 562 3.61 15.78 -59.91
C ASN A 562 2.57 15.62 -58.78
N SER A 563 3.04 15.50 -57.53
CA SER A 563 2.24 14.89 -56.48
C SER A 563 1.42 15.88 -55.63
N ASN A 564 0.12 15.99 -55.92
CA ASN A 564 -0.94 16.26 -54.94
C ASN A 564 -1.13 15.04 -54.00
N LEU A 565 -0.06 14.64 -53.31
CA LEU A 565 -0.07 13.53 -52.35
C LEU A 565 -0.17 14.10 -50.93
N LEU A 566 -1.25 13.78 -50.24
CA LEU A 566 -1.49 14.18 -48.87
C LEU A 566 -0.83 13.18 -47.92
N THR A 567 -0.18 13.71 -46.89
CA THR A 567 0.32 12.94 -45.74
C THR A 567 -0.85 12.42 -44.91
N MET A 568 -0.63 11.33 -44.14
CA MET A 568 -1.65 10.82 -43.22
C MET A 568 -2.15 11.87 -42.21
N ARG A 569 -1.34 12.89 -41.89
CA ARG A 569 -1.77 14.00 -41.03
C ARG A 569 -2.79 14.90 -41.72
N GLU A 570 -2.55 15.27 -42.97
CA GLU A 570 -3.47 16.10 -43.77
C GLU A 570 -4.76 15.34 -44.11
N VAL A 571 -4.66 14.04 -44.41
CA VAL A 571 -5.82 13.15 -44.60
C VAL A 571 -6.67 13.12 -43.34
N ALA A 572 -6.03 12.91 -42.18
CA ALA A 572 -6.69 12.84 -40.89
C ALA A 572 -7.38 14.17 -40.52
N GLU A 573 -6.70 15.29 -40.75
CA GLU A 573 -7.24 16.63 -40.54
C GLU A 573 -8.48 16.90 -41.41
N ARG A 574 -8.44 16.50 -42.69
CA ARG A 574 -9.58 16.68 -43.62
C ARG A 574 -10.77 15.81 -43.25
N LEU A 575 -10.54 14.60 -42.74
CA LEU A 575 -11.57 13.66 -42.27
C LEU A 575 -12.04 13.90 -40.83
N GLY A 576 -11.37 14.78 -40.08
CA GLY A 576 -11.65 15.03 -38.67
C GLY A 576 -11.32 13.85 -37.74
N ILE A 577 -10.41 12.96 -38.13
CA ILE A 577 -10.05 11.74 -37.39
C ILE A 577 -8.59 11.76 -36.94
N LYS A 578 -8.15 10.80 -36.12
CA LYS A 578 -6.73 10.61 -35.78
C LYS A 578 -5.92 10.04 -36.96
N SER A 579 -4.65 10.42 -37.04
CA SER A 579 -3.71 9.95 -38.07
C SER A 579 -3.53 8.43 -38.10
N ASP A 580 -3.58 7.78 -36.93
CA ASP A 580 -3.50 6.33 -36.83
C ASP A 580 -4.74 5.64 -37.44
N LEU A 581 -5.92 6.23 -37.27
CA LEU A 581 -7.15 5.73 -37.88
C LEU A 581 -7.15 5.92 -39.40
N ALA A 582 -6.73 7.09 -39.87
CA ALA A 582 -6.57 7.35 -41.31
C ALA A 582 -5.60 6.35 -41.97
N LYS A 583 -4.48 6.06 -41.29
CA LYS A 583 -3.52 5.04 -41.74
C LYS A 583 -4.13 3.64 -41.77
N ARG A 584 -4.92 3.28 -40.76
CA ARG A 584 -5.62 1.99 -40.69
C ARG A 584 -6.61 1.84 -41.85
N TRP A 585 -7.40 2.86 -42.17
CA TRP A 585 -8.32 2.84 -43.31
C TRP A 585 -7.60 2.66 -44.65
N CYS A 586 -6.43 3.29 -44.81
CA CYS A 586 -5.58 3.08 -45.98
C CYS A 586 -5.04 1.64 -46.05
N GLN A 587 -4.67 1.05 -44.91
CA GLN A 587 -4.20 -0.34 -44.83
C GLN A 587 -5.31 -1.36 -45.11
N GLU A 588 -6.54 -1.07 -44.66
CA GLU A 588 -7.74 -1.89 -44.91
C GLU A 588 -8.33 -1.67 -46.31
N GLY A 589 -7.81 -0.70 -47.07
CA GLY A 589 -8.25 -0.40 -48.44
C GLY A 589 -9.56 0.39 -48.53
N ARG A 590 -10.05 0.98 -47.42
CA ARG A 590 -11.22 1.88 -47.44
C ARG A 590 -10.96 3.16 -48.24
N ILE A 591 -9.72 3.64 -48.23
CA ILE A 591 -9.27 4.79 -49.02
C ILE A 591 -8.10 4.34 -49.89
N LYS A 592 -8.16 4.66 -51.19
CA LYS A 592 -7.05 4.39 -52.12
C LYS A 592 -5.80 5.15 -51.67
N ALA A 593 -4.71 4.43 -51.43
CA ALA A 593 -3.48 5.00 -50.88
C ALA A 593 -2.23 4.40 -51.54
N VAL A 594 -1.18 5.20 -51.60
CA VAL A 594 0.14 4.84 -52.12
C VAL A 594 1.14 4.76 -50.97
N LYS A 595 1.81 3.61 -50.82
CA LYS A 595 2.86 3.42 -49.82
C LYS A 595 4.22 3.80 -50.40
N LYS A 596 4.90 4.79 -49.81
CA LYS A 596 6.29 5.16 -50.12
C LYS A 596 7.17 4.96 -48.88
N GLY A 597 8.02 3.94 -48.91
CA GLY A 597 8.86 3.55 -47.77
C GLY A 597 8.02 3.09 -46.57
N ARG A 598 8.20 3.74 -45.42
CA ARG A 598 7.42 3.48 -44.19
C ARG A 598 6.11 4.28 -44.10
N ASN A 599 5.87 5.22 -45.03
CA ASN A 599 4.75 6.16 -44.95
C ASN A 599 3.68 5.88 -46.01
N TRP A 600 2.44 6.17 -45.65
CA TRP A 600 1.28 6.10 -46.55
C TRP A 600 0.91 7.51 -47.00
N PHE A 601 0.49 7.63 -48.26
CA PHE A 601 0.04 8.88 -48.87
C PHE A 601 -1.25 8.63 -49.64
N VAL A 602 -2.14 9.62 -49.69
CA VAL A 602 -3.41 9.54 -50.43
C VAL A 602 -3.41 10.64 -51.49
N LYS A 603 -3.92 10.36 -52.69
CA LYS A 603 -4.06 11.41 -53.71
C LYS A 603 -5.24 12.30 -53.34
N MET A 604 -5.11 13.61 -53.52
CA MET A 604 -6.17 14.55 -53.14
C MET A 604 -7.53 14.23 -53.80
N GLY A 605 -7.55 13.85 -55.08
CA GLY A 605 -8.77 13.46 -55.78
C GLY A 605 -9.45 12.20 -55.20
N ASP A 606 -8.68 11.19 -54.78
CA ASP A 606 -9.23 9.98 -54.15
C ASP A 606 -9.84 10.30 -52.77
N LEU A 607 -9.27 11.27 -52.05
CA LEU A 607 -9.81 11.74 -50.78
C LEU A 607 -11.06 12.59 -50.96
N ASP A 608 -11.09 13.47 -51.96
CA ASP A 608 -12.26 14.30 -52.28
C ASP A 608 -13.43 13.44 -52.80
N GLU A 609 -13.16 12.39 -53.58
CA GLU A 609 -14.17 11.38 -53.96
C GLU A 609 -14.75 10.69 -52.71
N PHE A 610 -13.88 10.26 -51.78
CA PHE A 610 -14.31 9.64 -50.53
C PHE A 610 -15.14 10.58 -49.66
N VAL A 611 -14.70 11.84 -49.49
CA VAL A 611 -15.44 12.87 -48.74
C VAL A 611 -16.78 13.19 -49.43
N GLY A 612 -16.81 13.23 -50.76
CA GLY A 612 -18.03 13.44 -51.54
C GLY A 612 -19.11 12.39 -51.27
N MET A 613 -18.73 11.12 -51.02
CA MET A 613 -19.69 10.07 -50.60
C MET A 613 -20.38 10.37 -49.26
N TYR A 614 -19.77 11.22 -48.43
CA TYR A 614 -20.27 11.60 -47.11
C TYR A 614 -20.92 12.99 -47.08
N GLU A 615 -20.62 13.87 -48.04
CA GLU A 615 -21.20 15.22 -48.15
C GLU A 615 -22.38 15.29 -49.13
N TYR A 616 -22.40 14.46 -50.18
CA TYR A 616 -23.44 14.41 -51.21
C TYR A 616 -24.09 13.03 -51.27
N ARG A 617 -25.14 12.81 -50.47
CA ARG A 617 -26.14 11.77 -50.74
C ARG A 617 -27.37 12.45 -51.35
N ASP A 618 -27.72 12.04 -52.57
CA ASP A 618 -28.88 12.56 -53.30
C ASP A 618 -30.16 12.43 -52.47
N PHE A 619 -30.94 13.52 -52.45
CA PHE A 619 -32.08 13.76 -51.56
C PHE A 619 -33.35 12.96 -51.90
N THR A 620 -33.28 11.95 -52.77
CA THR A 620 -34.46 11.18 -53.19
C THR A 620 -34.78 10.00 -52.28
N ASP A 621 -33.83 9.49 -51.50
CA ASP A 621 -33.98 8.20 -50.80
C ASP A 621 -34.09 8.33 -49.26
N THR A 622 -33.84 9.50 -48.67
CA THR A 622 -33.93 9.68 -47.21
C THR A 622 -35.36 9.79 -46.70
N SER A 623 -36.28 10.34 -47.50
CA SER A 623 -37.72 10.28 -47.19
C SER A 623 -38.24 8.84 -47.27
N GLU A 624 -37.61 7.99 -48.08
CA GLU A 624 -37.93 6.57 -48.23
C GLU A 624 -37.25 5.72 -47.15
N LEU A 625 -36.06 6.09 -46.67
CA LEU A 625 -35.39 5.50 -45.48
C LEU A 625 -36.11 5.82 -44.17
N LEU A 626 -36.64 7.04 -44.02
CA LEU A 626 -37.52 7.40 -42.91
C LEU A 626 -38.90 6.72 -43.04
N LYS A 627 -39.41 6.48 -44.27
CA LYS A 627 -40.68 5.77 -44.53
C LYS A 627 -40.58 4.24 -44.48
N THR A 628 -39.46 3.63 -44.83
CA THR A 628 -39.22 2.18 -44.69
C THR A 628 -39.13 1.78 -43.22
N LEU A 629 -38.86 2.74 -42.33
CA LEU A 629 -39.00 2.63 -40.88
C LEU A 629 -40.44 2.89 -40.36
N VAL A 630 -41.44 3.11 -41.24
CA VAL A 630 -42.80 3.57 -40.87
C VAL A 630 -43.94 2.62 -41.25
N ASN A 631 -43.77 1.55 -42.03
CA ASN A 631 -44.92 0.69 -42.41
C ASN A 631 -44.75 -0.79 -42.06
N VAL A 632 -45.13 -1.15 -40.83
CA VAL A 632 -45.81 -2.42 -40.54
C VAL A 632 -46.94 -2.14 -39.54
N ASP A 633 -48.01 -1.50 -40.00
CA ASP A 633 -49.23 -1.33 -39.21
C ASP A 633 -50.26 -2.35 -39.70
N LYS A 634 -50.26 -3.56 -39.10
CA LYS A 634 -51.35 -4.53 -39.29
C LYS A 634 -52.36 -4.37 -38.14
N LYS A 635 -53.50 -3.75 -38.47
CA LYS A 635 -54.72 -3.73 -37.67
C LYS A 635 -55.05 -5.14 -37.15
N ARG A 636 -55.05 -5.31 -35.83
CA ARG A 636 -55.64 -6.48 -35.16
C ARG A 636 -57.17 -6.31 -35.14
N SER A 637 -57.89 -7.11 -35.92
CA SER A 637 -59.30 -7.42 -35.62
C SER A 637 -59.36 -8.69 -34.79
N THR A 638 -60.01 -8.63 -33.64
CA THR A 638 -60.31 -9.78 -32.80
C THR A 638 -61.30 -10.72 -33.49
N SER A 639 -60.98 -12.01 -33.54
CA SER A 639 -61.98 -13.07 -33.75
C SER A 639 -61.70 -14.27 -32.85
N THR A 640 -62.69 -14.56 -32.03
CA THR A 640 -62.86 -15.74 -31.19
C THR A 640 -63.23 -16.94 -32.06
N ASN A 641 -62.29 -17.86 -32.27
CA ASN A 641 -62.46 -19.32 -32.14
C ASN A 641 -61.25 -20.06 -32.70
N GLY A 642 -60.78 -21.05 -31.95
CA GLY A 642 -59.57 -21.80 -32.24
C GLY A 642 -59.64 -22.67 -33.50
N LYS A 643 -58.44 -22.85 -34.07
CA LYS A 643 -58.00 -23.75 -35.17
C LYS A 643 -58.01 -23.16 -36.58
N GLN A 644 -56.79 -23.02 -37.13
CA GLN A 644 -56.39 -23.09 -38.55
C GLN A 644 -54.86 -23.28 -38.51
N ARG A 645 -54.18 -24.28 -39.11
CA ARG A 645 -54.09 -24.79 -40.50
C ARG A 645 -53.81 -23.68 -41.50
N ASP A 646 -52.53 -23.52 -41.83
CA ASP A 646 -52.02 -22.66 -42.89
C ASP A 646 -52.17 -23.37 -44.24
N GLU A 647 -53.21 -23.01 -44.99
CA GLU A 647 -53.21 -23.06 -46.45
C GLU A 647 -52.98 -21.62 -46.93
N ILE A 648 -51.97 -21.43 -47.77
CA ILE A 648 -51.66 -20.13 -48.38
C ILE A 648 -52.43 -20.08 -49.71
N GLU A 649 -53.54 -19.36 -49.71
CA GLU A 649 -54.27 -18.96 -50.91
C GLU A 649 -53.76 -17.56 -51.31
N ILE A 650 -53.19 -17.45 -52.51
CA ILE A 650 -52.72 -16.19 -53.08
C ILE A 650 -53.77 -15.75 -54.09
N ASP A 651 -54.53 -14.71 -53.74
CA ASP A 651 -55.43 -14.03 -54.66
C ASP A 651 -54.71 -12.84 -55.29
N PHE A 652 -54.61 -12.84 -56.63
CA PHE A 652 -54.12 -11.72 -57.42
C PHE A 652 -55.33 -10.93 -57.94
N GLU A 653 -55.59 -9.74 -57.40
CA GLU A 653 -56.43 -8.73 -58.04
C GLU A 653 -55.63 -7.43 -58.19
N SER A 654 -54.97 -7.29 -59.33
CA SER A 654 -54.89 -6.01 -60.06
C SER A 654 -54.38 -6.30 -61.47
N ASP A 655 -55.28 -6.13 -62.43
CA ASP A 655 -55.00 -6.10 -63.87
C ASP A 655 -54.08 -4.91 -64.22
N ASP A 656 -53.34 -5.09 -65.32
CA ASP A 656 -52.44 -4.15 -66.02
C ASP A 656 -50.97 -4.09 -65.59
N ILE A 657 -50.23 -5.21 -65.71
CA ILE A 657 -48.83 -5.16 -66.19
C ILE A 657 -48.56 -6.34 -67.13
N ASN A 658 -48.25 -5.99 -68.39
CA ASN A 658 -47.87 -6.92 -69.45
C ASN A 658 -46.54 -7.62 -69.15
N ILE A 659 -46.55 -8.94 -69.27
CA ILE A 659 -45.40 -9.84 -69.14
C ILE A 659 -44.60 -9.76 -70.44
N ASP A 660 -43.33 -9.35 -70.38
CA ASP A 660 -42.22 -9.90 -71.20
C ASP A 660 -40.88 -9.13 -71.13
N ASP A 661 -40.72 -8.08 -70.31
CA ASP A 661 -39.43 -7.40 -70.16
C ASP A 661 -39.07 -7.15 -68.69
N LEU A 662 -38.39 -8.10 -68.05
CA LEU A 662 -37.19 -7.82 -67.25
C LEU A 662 -36.52 -9.12 -66.79
N VAL A 663 -35.65 -9.63 -67.66
CA VAL A 663 -34.52 -10.46 -67.24
C VAL A 663 -33.47 -9.51 -66.64
N ILE A 664 -32.71 -10.02 -65.65
CA ILE A 664 -31.49 -9.49 -65.01
C ILE A 664 -31.70 -8.81 -63.64
N ARG A 665 -31.37 -9.52 -62.55
CA ARG A 665 -30.08 -9.38 -61.83
C ARG A 665 -29.84 -10.52 -60.85
#